data_AF-A0A6J8DIK4-F1
#
_entry.id   AF-A0A6J8DIK4-F1
#
_cell.length_a   1.000
_cell.length_b   1.000
_cell.length_c   1.000
_cell.angle_alpha   90.00
_cell.angle_beta   90.00
_cell.angle_gamma   90.00
#
_symmetry.space_group_name_H-M   'P 1'
#
loop_
_entity.id
_entity.type
_entity.pdbx_description
1 polymer ?
#
loop_
_entity_poly.entity_id
_entity_poly.type
_entity_poly.pdbx_seq_one_letter_code
_entity_poly.pdbx_strand_id
1 'polypeptide(L)'
;MKRGSGGVGVLIKDEVLDNFSVSILDSSVEDILWIKLSHKYDDSNNICFCVCYLPPEGSSRLNDGEKFYNDLLQQVYCYQNEGFVYIGGDINSRCGSAQDYIQGVDDINDKEIIDVINNKYDDLLIEFLTSCNFCMLNGRTDGNNDFTCVSKRGRSVVDYVFTPHEQVDMCTSCDVYLMSDLIVDTGLNFEKSIPDHGPIVWTVNVKKDIACDTSKIGQAPNTDRPRYNLKRFPLNFLDNNTHIQDTIDKIEHELVTNKDINSAYTEFVTSIEKEMKDTVPVLKTPTGPCSNKRKKSLRKPYWSEELTSLWNKVCIKEKQWLKCKNCTNLRRKLKQEFCNIRNQFDKLNRNTKRNFQQKEQDNLIKLFQSHNTQDFWKYIGNIGIANERLQNIPFKVKTDDGFSSDVDAVLDKWKTDYEKLFNSGDNGNFDNNHLGWVKGNNHVFPTRNCDTLNCPVTRQDVIDAVNRTKLNKAVGFESLRNSICIDLLFKLISFCFQNGKVPDLWLNGIINPIPKNDSGCKFDPLSYRGVLSIPCKIFADILNKRLNKWLNENEILCDEQNGFRKGLSKRSSNLAARGDMGFLSGDALLKVEVFKLWNRLKCANTSNICKKVHTWAIRRKSSWDYRVLQLARKYSLIQNVEDEINMSNVWDSIQTFEKESWHHEVWNDKNNVNGNKLRFYRLFKTCIGTQPYVKVVNNRCHRRILSLFRAGSLQLKVETGRYARPAEPGFWKWSFL
;
A
#
# COMPACT_ATOMS: atom_id res chain seq x y z
N MET A 1 -31.82 34.25 -29.81
CA MET A 1 -31.09 33.22 -29.04
C MET A 1 -31.00 33.70 -27.60
N LYS A 2 -31.54 32.98 -26.61
CA LYS A 2 -31.28 33.28 -25.19
C LYS A 2 -29.80 32.94 -24.93
N ARG A 3 -28.98 33.90 -24.48
CA ARG A 3 -27.66 33.60 -23.91
C ARG A 3 -27.87 32.54 -22.81
N GLY A 4 -27.20 31.40 -22.89
CA GLY A 4 -27.12 30.49 -21.76
C GLY A 4 -26.43 31.23 -20.63
N SER A 5 -27.13 31.48 -19.52
CA SER A 5 -26.59 32.27 -18.41
C SER A 5 -26.02 31.33 -17.34
N GLY A 6 -24.69 31.19 -17.34
CA GLY A 6 -23.84 30.66 -16.27
C GLY A 6 -23.48 29.18 -16.34
N GLY A 7 -22.54 28.80 -15.46
CA GLY A 7 -21.86 27.49 -15.41
C GLY A 7 -20.33 27.65 -15.48
N VAL A 8 -19.61 26.63 -15.01
CA VAL A 8 -18.15 26.54 -15.11
C VAL A 8 -17.74 25.69 -16.31
N GLY A 9 -16.57 25.97 -16.88
CA GLY A 9 -16.04 25.24 -18.02
C GLY A 9 -14.53 25.13 -17.94
N VAL A 10 -13.98 24.07 -18.55
CA VAL A 10 -12.54 23.86 -18.62
C VAL A 10 -12.15 23.68 -20.07
N LEU A 11 -11.14 24.43 -20.49
CA LEU A 11 -10.49 24.30 -21.79
C LEU A 11 -9.14 23.65 -21.57
N ILE A 12 -8.84 22.62 -22.36
CA ILE A 12 -7.61 21.86 -22.29
C ILE A 12 -6.92 21.97 -23.64
N LYS A 13 -5.66 22.41 -23.63
CA LYS A 13 -4.84 22.49 -24.84
C LYS A 13 -4.58 21.09 -25.38
N ASP A 14 -4.64 20.91 -26.70
CA ASP A 14 -4.47 19.60 -27.33
C ASP A 14 -3.13 18.92 -26.94
N GLU A 15 -2.06 19.69 -26.76
CA GLU A 15 -0.75 19.19 -26.29
C GLU A 15 -0.83 18.49 -24.91
N VAL A 16 -1.74 18.91 -24.02
CA VAL A 16 -1.96 18.24 -22.73
C VAL A 16 -2.58 16.86 -22.97
N LEU A 17 -3.42 16.73 -24.00
CA LEU A 17 -4.03 15.46 -24.39
C LEU A 17 -3.04 14.47 -24.98
N ASP A 18 -1.81 14.88 -25.30
CA ASP A 18 -0.75 13.95 -25.71
C ASP A 18 -0.33 13.05 -24.54
N ASN A 19 -0.27 13.62 -23.33
CA ASN A 19 0.20 12.93 -22.12
C ASN A 19 -0.93 12.55 -21.14
N PHE A 20 -2.09 13.19 -21.22
CA PHE A 20 -3.20 12.97 -20.30
C PHE A 20 -4.48 12.54 -21.01
N SER A 21 -5.28 11.74 -20.32
CA SER A 21 -6.66 11.42 -20.67
C SER A 21 -7.61 12.17 -19.73
N VAL A 22 -8.65 12.76 -20.29
CA VAL A 22 -9.56 13.64 -19.55
C VAL A 22 -10.85 12.89 -19.22
N SER A 23 -11.27 12.96 -17.95
CA SER A 23 -12.57 12.46 -17.53
C SER A 23 -13.24 13.42 -16.54
N ILE A 24 -14.56 13.51 -16.59
CA ILE A 24 -15.34 14.25 -15.60
C ILE A 24 -15.52 13.34 -14.39
N LEU A 25 -15.01 13.75 -13.22
CA LEU A 25 -15.24 13.05 -11.96
C LEU A 25 -16.63 13.38 -11.42
N ASP A 26 -16.99 14.67 -11.45
CA ASP A 26 -18.27 15.15 -10.93
C ASP A 26 -18.74 16.40 -11.68
N SER A 27 -20.01 16.41 -12.06
CA SER A 27 -20.71 17.55 -12.64
C SER A 27 -22.14 17.62 -12.09
N SER A 28 -22.29 17.21 -10.83
CA SER A 28 -23.58 17.07 -10.14
C SER A 28 -24.22 18.38 -9.73
N VAL A 29 -23.39 19.41 -9.56
CA VAL A 29 -23.70 20.78 -9.18
C VAL A 29 -23.33 21.68 -10.35
N GLU A 30 -24.20 22.60 -10.74
CA GLU A 30 -24.02 23.41 -11.97
C GLU A 30 -22.73 24.26 -11.90
N ASP A 31 -22.41 24.78 -10.71
CA ASP A 31 -21.29 25.67 -10.50
C ASP A 31 -20.05 24.99 -9.89
N ILE A 32 -20.01 23.65 -9.85
CA ILE A 32 -18.82 22.88 -9.44
C ILE A 32 -18.55 21.76 -10.45
N LEU A 33 -17.38 21.78 -11.08
CA LEU A 33 -16.97 20.80 -12.06
C LEU A 33 -15.62 20.19 -11.68
N TRP A 34 -15.63 18.89 -11.41
CA TRP A 34 -14.42 18.10 -11.19
C TRP A 34 -13.99 17.38 -12.45
N ILE A 35 -12.73 17.55 -12.80
CA ILE A 35 -12.07 16.91 -13.94
C ILE A 35 -10.82 16.20 -13.45
N LYS A 36 -10.64 14.96 -13.89
CA LYS A 36 -9.40 14.21 -13.71
C LYS A 36 -8.64 14.18 -15.03
N LEU A 37 -7.44 14.75 -15.01
CA LEU A 37 -6.40 14.47 -15.98
C LEU A 37 -5.68 13.21 -15.52
N SER A 38 -6.03 12.07 -16.10
CA SER A 38 -5.33 10.82 -15.82
C SER A 38 -4.13 10.73 -16.75
N HIS A 39 -2.92 10.75 -16.21
CA HIS A 39 -1.73 10.61 -17.04
C HIS A 39 -1.79 9.26 -17.76
N LYS A 40 -1.45 9.24 -19.05
CA LYS A 40 -1.62 8.04 -19.87
C LYS A 40 -0.68 6.91 -19.45
N TYR A 41 0.44 7.25 -18.82
CA TYR A 41 1.52 6.32 -18.49
C TYR A 41 1.78 6.18 -16.98
N ASP A 42 1.36 7.16 -16.16
CA ASP A 42 1.75 7.28 -14.75
C ASP A 42 0.57 7.70 -13.86
N ASP A 43 -0.08 6.73 -13.23
CA ASP A 43 -1.22 7.03 -12.38
C ASP A 43 -0.88 7.82 -11.10
N SER A 44 0.40 7.94 -10.71
CA SER A 44 0.82 8.79 -9.58
C SER A 44 0.81 10.28 -9.90
N ASN A 45 0.83 10.62 -11.20
CA ASN A 45 0.79 11.99 -11.71
C ASN A 45 -0.60 12.42 -12.18
N ASN A 46 -1.65 11.74 -11.70
CA ASN A 46 -3.01 12.18 -11.96
C ASN A 46 -3.25 13.56 -11.32
N ILE A 47 -3.92 14.45 -12.05
CA ILE A 47 -4.27 15.77 -11.55
C ILE A 47 -5.79 15.91 -11.55
N CYS A 48 -6.34 16.34 -10.42
CA CYS A 48 -7.75 16.61 -10.22
C CYS A 48 -7.94 18.14 -10.15
N PHE A 49 -8.62 18.68 -11.15
CA PHE A 49 -9.05 20.07 -11.16
C PHE A 49 -10.51 20.16 -10.73
N CYS A 50 -10.78 21.01 -9.75
CA CYS A 50 -12.12 21.44 -9.43
C CYS A 50 -12.27 22.90 -9.83
N VAL A 51 -13.12 23.18 -10.82
CA VAL A 51 -13.46 24.56 -11.17
C VAL A 51 -14.79 24.92 -10.56
N CYS A 52 -14.81 26.03 -9.84
CA CYS A 52 -15.97 26.43 -9.04
C CYS A 52 -16.38 27.87 -9.37
N TYR A 53 -17.68 28.14 -9.27
CA TYR A 53 -18.21 29.49 -9.32
C TYR A 53 -19.21 29.68 -8.17
N LEU A 54 -18.91 30.59 -7.26
CA LEU A 54 -19.85 31.00 -6.22
C LEU A 54 -20.32 32.41 -6.56
N PRO A 55 -21.53 32.61 -7.10
CA PRO A 55 -22.11 33.93 -7.35
C PRO A 55 -22.00 34.90 -6.17
N PRO A 56 -21.87 36.22 -6.45
CA PRO A 56 -21.73 37.24 -5.43
C PRO A 56 -22.98 37.35 -4.56
N GLU A 57 -22.79 37.86 -3.34
CA GLU A 57 -23.88 38.09 -2.39
C GLU A 57 -25.01 38.93 -3.00
N GLY A 58 -26.26 38.50 -2.82
CA GLY A 58 -27.43 39.20 -3.35
C GLY A 58 -27.67 39.03 -4.87
N SER A 59 -26.94 38.11 -5.52
CA SER A 59 -27.21 37.72 -6.90
C SER A 59 -28.64 37.18 -7.08
N SER A 60 -29.23 37.43 -8.26
CA SER A 60 -30.54 36.87 -8.64
C SER A 60 -30.51 35.37 -8.87
N ARG A 61 -29.31 34.77 -9.00
CA ARG A 61 -29.08 33.34 -8.86
C ARG A 61 -29.15 33.02 -7.35
N LEU A 62 -30.25 32.42 -6.91
CA LEU A 62 -30.46 31.94 -5.54
C LEU A 62 -29.28 31.05 -5.12
N ASN A 63 -28.45 31.56 -4.20
CA ASN A 63 -27.22 30.88 -3.79
C ASN A 63 -27.12 30.76 -2.27
N ASP A 64 -27.07 29.52 -1.82
CA ASP A 64 -26.77 29.14 -0.44
C ASP A 64 -25.28 28.82 -0.34
N GLY A 65 -24.50 29.77 0.19
CA GLY A 65 -23.05 29.63 0.34
C GLY A 65 -22.66 28.47 1.25
N GLU A 66 -23.42 28.22 2.32
CA GLU A 66 -23.18 27.07 3.20
C GLU A 66 -23.37 25.76 2.45
N LYS A 67 -24.45 25.65 1.67
CA LYS A 67 -24.67 24.48 0.83
C LYS A 67 -23.56 24.30 -0.21
N PHE A 68 -23.07 25.38 -0.83
CA PHE A 68 -21.96 25.32 -1.79
C PHE A 68 -20.70 24.73 -1.15
N TYR A 69 -20.25 25.26 -0.01
CA TYR A 69 -19.05 24.76 0.66
C TYR A 69 -19.23 23.36 1.25
N ASN A 70 -20.44 22.98 1.70
CA ASN A 70 -20.73 21.61 2.13
C ASN A 70 -20.68 20.62 0.96
N ASP A 71 -21.26 20.99 -0.20
CA ASP A 71 -21.20 20.18 -1.42
C ASP A 71 -19.74 20.04 -1.89
N LEU A 72 -18.95 21.13 -1.86
CA LEU A 72 -17.53 21.12 -2.21
C LEU A 72 -16.70 20.27 -1.24
N LEU A 73 -16.89 20.43 0.07
CA LEU A 73 -16.25 19.64 1.12
C LEU A 73 -16.48 18.14 0.93
N GLN A 74 -17.73 17.73 0.66
CA GLN A 74 -18.05 16.34 0.39
C GLN A 74 -17.33 15.81 -0.85
N GLN A 75 -17.26 16.61 -1.91
CA GLN A 75 -16.58 16.24 -3.14
C GLN A 75 -15.05 16.14 -2.93
N VAL A 76 -14.44 17.06 -2.17
CA VAL A 76 -13.03 16.95 -1.76
C VAL A 76 -12.78 15.62 -1.05
N TYR A 77 -13.59 15.24 -0.07
CA TYR A 77 -13.42 13.94 0.59
C TYR A 77 -13.58 12.73 -0.34
N CYS A 78 -14.41 12.84 -1.38
CA CYS A 78 -14.57 11.79 -2.38
C CYS A 78 -13.38 11.70 -3.36
N TYR A 79 -12.78 12.82 -3.72
CA TYR A 79 -11.86 12.89 -4.87
C TYR A 79 -10.42 13.28 -4.51
N GLN A 80 -10.13 13.69 -3.28
CA GLN A 80 -8.78 14.12 -2.88
C GLN A 80 -7.69 13.05 -3.02
N ASN A 81 -8.09 11.78 -3.05
CA ASN A 81 -7.17 10.65 -3.24
C ASN A 81 -7.04 10.20 -4.70
N GLU A 82 -7.69 10.89 -5.65
CA GLU A 82 -7.67 10.53 -7.07
C GLU A 82 -6.47 11.11 -7.84
N GLY A 83 -5.73 12.05 -7.23
CA GLY A 83 -4.55 12.72 -7.79
C GLY A 83 -4.20 14.01 -7.04
N PHE A 84 -3.22 14.78 -7.55
CA PHE A 84 -2.93 16.13 -7.05
C PHE A 84 -4.13 17.04 -7.24
N VAL A 85 -4.52 17.80 -6.22
CA VAL A 85 -5.78 18.54 -6.22
C VAL A 85 -5.52 20.03 -6.32
N TYR A 86 -6.12 20.63 -7.34
CA TYR A 86 -6.20 22.08 -7.50
C TYR A 86 -7.66 22.47 -7.64
N ILE A 87 -8.11 23.34 -6.75
CA ILE A 87 -9.46 23.89 -6.77
C ILE A 87 -9.33 25.35 -7.14
N GLY A 88 -10.03 25.84 -8.16
CA GLY A 88 -9.94 27.24 -8.51
C GLY A 88 -11.19 27.80 -9.17
N GLY A 89 -11.26 29.13 -9.22
CA GLY A 89 -12.33 29.86 -9.88
C GLY A 89 -12.79 31.08 -9.08
N ASP A 90 -13.89 31.67 -9.55
CA ASP A 90 -14.47 32.88 -8.95
C ASP A 90 -15.38 32.48 -7.78
N ILE A 91 -14.85 32.66 -6.57
CA ILE A 91 -15.52 32.29 -5.32
C ILE A 91 -16.30 33.48 -4.73
N ASN A 92 -16.10 34.69 -5.25
CA ASN A 92 -16.68 35.93 -4.69
C ASN A 92 -16.52 36.08 -3.17
N SER A 93 -15.51 35.44 -2.57
CA SER A 93 -15.14 35.59 -1.17
C SER A 93 -13.99 36.58 -1.05
N ARG A 94 -14.05 37.47 -0.07
CA ARG A 94 -12.97 38.43 0.21
C ARG A 94 -12.50 38.16 1.61
N CYS A 95 -11.27 37.65 1.76
CA CYS A 95 -10.82 37.07 3.03
C CYS A 95 -10.01 38.01 3.92
N GLY A 96 -9.69 39.23 3.46
CA GLY A 96 -8.90 40.18 4.24
C GLY A 96 -7.61 39.56 4.79
N SER A 97 -7.38 39.75 6.09
CA SER A 97 -6.24 39.17 6.83
C SER A 97 -6.52 37.81 7.47
N ALA A 98 -7.61 37.13 7.12
CA ALA A 98 -7.94 35.83 7.69
C ALA A 98 -6.91 34.77 7.28
N GLN A 99 -6.53 33.93 8.24
CA GLN A 99 -5.60 32.82 8.04
C GLN A 99 -6.34 31.58 7.57
N ASP A 100 -5.87 30.97 6.49
CA ASP A 100 -6.42 29.77 5.86
C ASP A 100 -5.77 28.48 6.39
N TYR A 101 -4.93 28.59 7.42
CA TYR A 101 -4.28 27.48 8.12
C TYR A 101 -4.37 27.66 9.64
N ILE A 102 -4.10 26.60 10.41
CA ILE A 102 -4.15 26.62 11.87
C ILE A 102 -2.75 26.93 12.41
N GLN A 103 -2.58 28.14 12.96
CA GLN A 103 -1.31 28.59 13.51
C GLN A 103 -0.79 27.65 14.61
N GLY A 104 0.49 27.28 14.53
CA GLY A 104 1.15 26.38 15.50
C GLY A 104 0.81 24.89 15.33
N VAL A 105 -0.09 24.55 14.41
CA VAL A 105 -0.40 23.16 14.02
C VAL A 105 0.14 22.87 12.62
N ASP A 106 -0.10 23.81 11.70
CA ASP A 106 0.28 23.71 10.30
C ASP A 106 1.60 24.43 10.03
N ASP A 107 2.40 23.85 9.14
CA ASP A 107 3.70 24.37 8.72
C ASP A 107 3.55 24.94 7.30
N ILE A 108 3.02 26.16 7.20
CA ILE A 108 2.82 26.88 5.92
C ILE A 108 3.26 28.32 6.07
N ASN A 109 3.86 28.86 5.00
CA ASN A 109 4.22 30.26 4.90
C ASN A 109 2.99 31.18 4.82
N ASP A 110 3.11 32.34 5.47
CA ASP A 110 2.12 33.41 5.35
C ASP A 110 2.01 33.88 3.89
N LYS A 111 0.79 34.25 3.50
CA LYS A 111 0.53 34.89 2.20
C LYS A 111 0.71 36.40 2.31
N GLU A 112 1.16 37.02 1.23
CA GLU A 112 1.08 38.46 1.04
C GLU A 112 -0.38 38.89 0.80
N ILE A 113 -0.87 39.80 1.62
CA ILE A 113 -2.27 40.26 1.60
C ILE A 113 -2.38 41.57 0.81
N ILE A 114 -3.18 41.55 -0.26
CA ILE A 114 -3.43 42.73 -1.11
C ILE A 114 -4.85 43.27 -0.92
N ASP A 115 -5.86 42.40 -0.79
CA ASP A 115 -7.23 42.79 -0.50
C ASP A 115 -7.51 42.63 1.00
N VAL A 116 -7.57 43.75 1.72
CA VAL A 116 -7.80 43.79 3.18
C VAL A 116 -9.29 43.78 3.56
N ILE A 117 -10.19 43.68 2.58
CA ILE A 117 -11.64 43.73 2.82
C ILE A 117 -12.18 42.31 3.05
N ASN A 118 -13.11 42.20 4.00
CA ASN A 118 -13.83 40.98 4.33
C ASN A 118 -15.30 41.04 3.84
N ASN A 119 -15.86 39.91 3.42
CA ASN A 119 -17.30 39.78 3.14
C ASN A 119 -17.86 38.50 3.77
N LYS A 120 -19.19 38.30 3.79
CA LYS A 120 -19.83 37.19 4.52
C LYS A 120 -19.43 35.78 4.08
N TYR A 121 -18.74 35.62 2.94
CA TYR A 121 -18.27 34.31 2.47
C TYR A 121 -16.85 33.99 2.95
N ASP A 122 -16.20 34.90 3.69
CA ASP A 122 -14.85 34.70 4.21
C ASP A 122 -14.78 33.58 5.23
N ASP A 123 -15.63 33.62 6.26
CA ASP A 123 -15.68 32.62 7.32
C ASP A 123 -15.95 31.22 6.75
N LEU A 124 -16.86 31.12 5.77
CA LEU A 124 -17.18 29.85 5.11
C LEU A 124 -16.02 29.31 4.29
N LEU A 125 -15.28 30.19 3.59
CA LEU A 125 -14.10 29.79 2.82
C LEU A 125 -12.97 29.33 3.74
N ILE A 126 -12.66 30.12 4.77
CA ILE A 126 -11.61 29.80 5.74
C ILE A 126 -11.95 28.51 6.50
N GLU A 127 -13.22 28.31 6.88
CA GLU A 127 -13.69 27.07 7.48
C GLU A 127 -13.50 25.87 6.54
N PHE A 128 -13.84 26.02 5.26
CA PHE A 128 -13.65 24.97 4.26
C PHE A 128 -12.16 24.57 4.13
N LEU A 129 -11.27 25.56 3.98
CA LEU A 129 -9.83 25.37 3.81
C LEU A 129 -9.21 24.68 5.04
N THR A 130 -9.48 25.22 6.23
CA THR A 130 -8.99 24.65 7.49
C THR A 130 -9.60 23.27 7.80
N SER A 131 -10.84 22.99 7.38
CA SER A 131 -11.44 21.66 7.55
C SER A 131 -10.81 20.60 6.64
N CYS A 132 -10.37 20.98 5.44
CA CYS A 132 -9.83 20.04 4.45
C CYS A 132 -8.31 19.91 4.46
N ASN A 133 -7.57 20.73 5.23
CA ASN A 133 -6.10 20.84 5.09
C ASN A 133 -5.70 21.42 3.73
N PHE A 134 -6.44 22.42 3.26
CA PHE A 134 -6.18 23.16 2.03
C PHE A 134 -5.80 24.60 2.34
N CYS A 135 -5.05 25.21 1.43
CA CYS A 135 -4.55 26.57 1.55
C CYS A 135 -4.60 27.27 0.17
N MET A 136 -4.66 28.61 0.18
CA MET A 136 -4.65 29.49 -1.00
C MET A 136 -3.26 29.60 -1.64
N LEU A 137 -3.16 29.62 -2.97
CA LEU A 137 -1.88 29.83 -3.64
C LEU A 137 -1.60 31.32 -3.89
N ASN A 138 -2.64 32.13 -4.05
CA ASN A 138 -2.53 33.57 -4.27
C ASN A 138 -1.68 34.23 -3.15
N GLY A 139 -0.64 34.95 -3.54
CA GLY A 139 0.26 35.65 -2.62
C GLY A 139 1.15 34.76 -1.75
N ARG A 140 1.18 33.44 -1.95
CA ARG A 140 1.97 32.51 -1.13
C ARG A 140 3.26 32.01 -1.81
N THR A 141 3.37 32.21 -3.11
CA THR A 141 4.54 31.84 -3.92
C THR A 141 5.29 33.09 -4.40
N ASP A 142 6.52 32.93 -4.89
CA ASP A 142 7.34 34.03 -5.45
C ASP A 142 6.81 34.63 -6.78
N GLY A 143 5.56 34.34 -7.16
CA GLY A 143 4.90 34.87 -8.36
C GLY A 143 4.32 36.27 -8.17
N ASN A 144 3.82 36.87 -9.25
CA ASN A 144 3.19 38.19 -9.22
C ASN A 144 1.84 38.14 -8.48
N ASN A 145 1.68 38.95 -7.44
CA ASN A 145 0.46 39.02 -6.64
C ASN A 145 -0.27 40.34 -6.94
N ASP A 146 -1.54 40.28 -7.33
CA ASP A 146 -2.37 41.46 -7.63
C ASP A 146 -3.87 41.18 -7.41
N PHE A 147 -4.72 42.20 -7.60
CA PHE A 147 -6.17 42.07 -7.59
C PHE A 147 -6.66 41.22 -8.76
N THR A 148 -7.50 40.23 -8.47
CA THR A 148 -7.99 39.28 -9.49
C THR A 148 -9.16 39.84 -10.29
N CYS A 149 -9.88 40.82 -9.72
CA CYS A 149 -10.97 41.54 -10.39
C CYS A 149 -10.75 43.06 -10.28
N VAL A 150 -10.77 43.76 -11.41
CA VAL A 150 -10.70 45.22 -11.53
C VAL A 150 -11.82 45.70 -12.43
N SER A 151 -12.79 46.39 -11.84
CA SER A 151 -13.94 46.94 -12.54
C SER A 151 -14.07 48.44 -12.29
N LYS A 152 -15.03 49.08 -12.97
CA LYS A 152 -15.41 50.48 -12.68
C LYS A 152 -15.91 50.69 -11.24
N ARG A 153 -16.30 49.61 -10.55
CA ARG A 153 -16.80 49.66 -9.17
C ARG A 153 -15.71 49.49 -8.11
N GLY A 154 -14.47 49.20 -8.54
CA GLY A 154 -13.34 48.95 -7.65
C GLY A 154 -12.60 47.67 -7.99
N ARG A 155 -11.74 47.25 -7.06
CA ARG A 155 -10.84 46.10 -7.19
C ARG A 155 -11.04 45.15 -6.02
N SER A 156 -10.92 43.85 -6.27
CA SER A 156 -11.08 42.80 -5.27
C SER A 156 -10.30 41.54 -5.62
N VAL A 157 -9.91 40.76 -4.61
CA VAL A 157 -9.44 39.38 -4.77
C VAL A 157 -10.63 38.48 -4.47
N VAL A 158 -11.15 37.84 -5.53
CA VAL A 158 -12.35 36.99 -5.49
C VAL A 158 -12.15 35.67 -6.22
N ASP A 159 -11.12 35.61 -7.06
CA ASP A 159 -10.68 34.42 -7.76
C ASP A 159 -9.51 33.81 -6.99
N TYR A 160 -9.57 32.51 -6.73
CA TYR A 160 -8.53 31.84 -5.96
C TYR A 160 -8.13 30.53 -6.61
N VAL A 161 -6.93 30.07 -6.24
CA VAL A 161 -6.51 28.69 -6.43
C VAL A 161 -6.17 28.12 -5.05
N PHE A 162 -6.69 26.94 -4.75
CA PHE A 162 -6.49 26.21 -3.50
C PHE A 162 -5.80 24.88 -3.77
N THR A 163 -4.95 24.46 -2.84
CA THR A 163 -4.28 23.16 -2.88
C THR A 163 -4.11 22.61 -1.46
N PRO A 164 -4.03 21.28 -1.26
CA PRO A 164 -3.67 20.69 0.02
C PRO A 164 -2.34 21.24 0.57
N HIS A 165 -2.20 21.33 1.89
CA HIS A 165 -0.98 21.83 2.53
C HIS A 165 0.26 21.02 2.13
N GLU A 166 0.11 19.70 1.98
CA GLU A 166 1.21 18.81 1.55
C GLU A 166 1.67 19.03 0.09
N GLN A 167 0.86 19.74 -0.71
CA GLN A 167 1.10 20.01 -2.14
C GLN A 167 1.57 21.44 -2.39
N VAL A 168 1.58 22.30 -1.37
CA VAL A 168 1.92 23.73 -1.52
C VAL A 168 3.32 23.91 -2.12
N ASP A 169 4.29 23.09 -1.69
CA ASP A 169 5.68 23.12 -2.14
C ASP A 169 5.89 22.58 -3.58
N MET A 170 4.82 22.13 -4.25
CA MET A 170 4.84 21.77 -5.66
C MET A 170 4.51 22.95 -6.58
N CYS A 171 3.89 24.00 -6.04
CA CYS A 171 3.60 25.21 -6.76
C CYS A 171 4.86 26.08 -6.80
N THR A 172 5.43 26.27 -7.99
CA THR A 172 6.64 27.10 -8.16
C THR A 172 6.31 28.58 -8.31
N SER A 173 5.15 28.89 -8.88
CA SER A 173 4.64 30.26 -9.00
C SER A 173 3.12 30.26 -9.09
N CYS A 174 2.51 31.34 -8.62
CA CYS A 174 1.10 31.68 -8.77
C CYS A 174 1.06 33.18 -9.08
N ASP A 175 0.81 33.48 -10.35
CA ASP A 175 0.89 34.80 -10.96
C ASP A 175 -0.52 35.29 -11.28
N VAL A 176 -0.86 36.49 -10.82
CA VAL A 176 -2.08 37.21 -11.18
C VAL A 176 -1.72 38.26 -12.22
N TYR A 177 -2.39 38.24 -13.37
CA TYR A 177 -2.18 39.22 -14.44
C TYR A 177 -3.38 40.15 -14.56
N LEU A 178 -3.13 41.45 -14.53
CA LEU A 178 -4.17 42.43 -14.85
C LEU A 178 -4.45 42.41 -16.36
N MET A 179 -5.72 42.61 -16.72
CA MET A 179 -6.11 42.71 -18.13
C MET A 179 -5.46 43.91 -18.84
N SER A 180 -5.16 45.00 -18.12
CA SER A 180 -4.41 46.14 -18.65
C SER A 180 -3.04 45.73 -19.15
N ASP A 181 -2.34 44.93 -18.36
CA ASP A 181 -0.93 44.59 -18.59
C ASP A 181 -0.85 43.60 -19.73
N LEU A 182 -1.76 42.62 -19.75
CA LEU A 182 -1.88 41.68 -20.87
C LEU A 182 -2.18 42.38 -22.19
N ILE A 183 -3.05 43.39 -22.21
CA ILE A 183 -3.36 44.16 -23.43
C ILE A 183 -2.10 44.88 -23.94
N VAL A 184 -1.34 45.49 -23.04
CA VAL A 184 -0.09 46.19 -23.38
C VAL A 184 0.95 45.21 -23.91
N ASP A 185 1.12 44.06 -23.27
CA ASP A 185 2.17 43.10 -23.59
C ASP A 185 1.88 42.28 -24.86
N THR A 186 0.61 41.96 -25.12
CA THR A 186 0.21 41.04 -26.19
C THR A 186 -0.47 41.73 -27.37
N GLY A 187 -0.88 42.99 -27.23
CA GLY A 187 -1.64 43.72 -28.24
C GLY A 187 -3.07 43.18 -28.47
N LEU A 188 -3.63 42.44 -27.51
CA LEU A 188 -4.99 41.88 -27.58
C LEU A 188 -6.04 42.98 -27.79
N ASN A 189 -6.94 42.77 -28.75
CA ASN A 189 -8.03 43.68 -29.05
C ASN A 189 -9.39 43.03 -28.73
N PHE A 190 -10.24 43.72 -27.97
CA PHE A 190 -11.55 43.22 -27.54
C PHE A 190 -12.66 43.90 -28.32
N GLU A 191 -13.52 43.13 -29.00
CA GLU A 191 -14.63 43.66 -29.82
C GLU A 191 -15.71 44.42 -29.01
N LYS A 192 -15.78 44.22 -27.69
CA LYS A 192 -16.86 44.77 -26.84
C LYS A 192 -16.36 45.52 -25.61
N SER A 193 -15.94 44.77 -24.59
CA SER A 193 -15.50 45.31 -23.31
C SER A 193 -14.36 44.46 -22.80
N ILE A 194 -13.36 45.12 -22.20
CA ILE A 194 -12.27 44.46 -21.50
C ILE A 194 -12.86 43.67 -20.31
N PRO A 195 -12.48 42.40 -20.12
CA PRO A 195 -12.86 41.63 -18.94
C PRO A 195 -12.45 42.33 -17.65
N ASP A 196 -13.30 42.27 -16.64
CA ASP A 196 -13.02 42.76 -15.30
C ASP A 196 -12.17 41.78 -14.47
N HIS A 197 -12.17 40.50 -14.81
CA HIS A 197 -11.30 39.51 -14.17
C HIS A 197 -10.01 39.29 -14.96
N GLY A 198 -8.88 39.29 -14.25
CA GLY A 198 -7.57 38.92 -14.76
C GLY A 198 -7.32 37.41 -14.61
N PRO A 199 -6.51 36.78 -15.48
CA PRO A 199 -6.19 35.37 -15.32
C PRO A 199 -5.22 35.16 -14.16
N ILE A 200 -5.50 34.11 -13.38
CA ILE A 200 -4.55 33.53 -12.43
C ILE A 200 -3.85 32.38 -13.15
N VAL A 201 -2.53 32.42 -13.20
CA VAL A 201 -1.68 31.41 -13.81
C VAL A 201 -0.81 30.84 -12.71
N TRP A 202 -0.91 29.54 -12.45
CA TRP A 202 -0.02 28.88 -11.50
C TRP A 202 0.76 27.78 -12.19
N THR A 203 2.03 27.69 -11.83
CA THR A 203 2.95 26.70 -12.36
C THR A 203 3.16 25.63 -11.32
N VAL A 204 2.82 24.40 -11.70
CA VAL A 204 2.98 23.23 -10.85
C VAL A 204 4.11 22.37 -11.39
N ASN A 205 5.06 22.03 -10.52
CA ASN A 205 6.10 21.09 -10.89
C ASN A 205 5.59 19.66 -10.72
N VAL A 206 5.08 19.10 -11.81
CA VAL A 206 4.60 17.71 -11.90
C VAL A 206 5.76 16.69 -11.83
N LYS A 207 7.01 17.13 -11.60
CA LYS A 207 8.21 16.27 -11.47
C LYS A 207 8.86 16.28 -10.09
N LYS A 208 8.17 16.72 -9.03
CA LYS A 208 8.65 16.51 -7.66
C LYS A 208 8.14 15.15 -7.18
N ASP A 209 9.05 14.17 -7.07
CA ASP A 209 8.78 12.83 -6.57
C ASP A 209 8.08 12.85 -5.19
N ILE A 210 6.76 12.70 -5.18
CA ILE A 210 6.04 12.17 -4.01
C ILE A 210 5.51 10.80 -4.41
N ALA A 211 6.28 9.79 -4.00
CA ALA A 211 5.93 8.40 -4.17
C ALA A 211 4.71 8.02 -3.33
N CYS A 212 3.51 8.02 -3.91
CA CYS A 212 2.51 7.02 -3.54
C CYS A 212 1.53 6.80 -4.67
N ASP A 213 1.27 5.52 -4.86
CA ASP A 213 0.87 4.96 -6.11
C ASP A 213 -0.43 4.20 -5.72
N THR A 214 -1.60 4.59 -6.26
CA THR A 214 -2.74 3.66 -6.50
C THR A 214 -3.54 3.94 -7.82
N SER A 215 -3.46 3.11 -8.87
CA SER A 215 -4.65 2.63 -9.64
C SER A 215 -4.44 1.60 -10.77
N LYS A 216 -5.48 0.77 -11.00
CA LYS A 216 -5.75 -0.15 -12.13
C LYS A 216 -5.71 -1.67 -11.85
N ILE A 217 -6.87 -2.17 -11.53
CA ILE A 217 -7.25 -3.56 -11.68
C ILE A 217 -7.52 -3.79 -13.18
N GLY A 218 -6.76 -4.68 -13.82
CA GLY A 218 -7.03 -5.24 -15.15
C GLY A 218 -7.74 -6.60 -15.09
N GLN A 219 -8.58 -6.90 -16.08
CA GLN A 219 -9.33 -8.15 -16.20
C GLN A 219 -8.43 -9.32 -16.64
N ALA A 220 -8.63 -10.48 -16.02
CA ALA A 220 -7.80 -11.67 -16.17
C ALA A 220 -8.04 -12.42 -17.51
N PRO A 221 -6.99 -13.00 -18.11
CA PRO A 221 -7.11 -13.90 -19.25
C PRO A 221 -7.69 -15.25 -18.79
N ASN A 222 -8.70 -15.71 -19.51
CA ASN A 222 -9.36 -16.99 -19.29
C ASN A 222 -8.41 -18.12 -19.73
N THR A 223 -7.90 -18.91 -18.79
CA THR A 223 -7.17 -20.15 -19.10
C THR A 223 -7.88 -21.33 -18.47
N ASP A 224 -8.61 -22.09 -19.29
CA ASP A 224 -9.28 -23.33 -18.91
C ASP A 224 -8.23 -24.41 -18.59
N ARG A 225 -7.77 -24.47 -17.34
CA ARG A 225 -7.05 -25.64 -16.80
C ARG A 225 -7.94 -26.37 -15.80
N PRO A 226 -8.10 -27.70 -15.90
CA PRO A 226 -8.93 -28.48 -14.99
C PRO A 226 -8.39 -28.41 -13.55
N ARG A 227 -9.26 -28.15 -12.57
CA ARG A 227 -8.88 -28.17 -11.15
C ARG A 227 -9.17 -29.54 -10.54
N TYR A 228 -8.19 -30.20 -9.93
CA TYR A 228 -8.34 -31.55 -9.35
C TYR A 228 -8.79 -31.51 -7.88
N ASN A 229 -9.55 -32.53 -7.44
CA ASN A 229 -10.02 -32.68 -6.06
C ASN A 229 -9.00 -33.46 -5.20
N LEU A 230 -8.03 -32.74 -4.65
CA LEU A 230 -6.90 -33.31 -3.88
C LEU A 230 -7.30 -33.94 -2.54
N LYS A 231 -8.53 -33.74 -2.05
CA LYS A 231 -9.03 -34.43 -0.84
C LYS A 231 -9.37 -35.90 -1.09
N ARG A 232 -9.39 -36.33 -2.35
CA ARG A 232 -9.64 -37.71 -2.78
C ARG A 232 -8.46 -38.23 -3.58
N PHE A 233 -7.26 -38.13 -2.99
CA PHE A 233 -6.05 -38.65 -3.59
C PHE A 233 -6.01 -40.19 -3.49
N PRO A 234 -5.76 -40.93 -4.59
CA PRO A 234 -5.74 -42.38 -4.55
C PRO A 234 -4.56 -42.91 -3.73
N LEU A 235 -4.80 -43.96 -2.93
CA LEU A 235 -3.78 -44.59 -2.07
C LEU A 235 -2.69 -45.33 -2.88
N ASN A 236 -3.02 -45.74 -4.11
CA ASN A 236 -2.18 -46.48 -5.05
C ASN A 236 -1.65 -45.60 -6.19
N PHE A 237 -1.53 -44.30 -5.97
CA PHE A 237 -1.01 -43.35 -6.96
C PHE A 237 0.43 -43.70 -7.34
N LEU A 238 0.70 -43.94 -8.63
CA LEU A 238 1.98 -44.39 -9.21
C LEU A 238 2.38 -45.86 -8.93
N ASP A 239 1.58 -46.64 -8.22
CA ASP A 239 1.98 -48.00 -7.80
C ASP A 239 1.73 -49.09 -8.87
N ASN A 240 0.94 -48.82 -9.92
CA ASN A 240 0.44 -49.84 -10.86
C ASN A 240 0.87 -49.66 -12.34
N ASN A 241 1.84 -48.81 -12.66
CA ASN A 241 2.14 -48.47 -14.07
C ASN A 241 3.50 -49.04 -14.52
N THR A 242 3.50 -50.04 -15.41
CA THR A 242 4.71 -50.59 -16.07
C THR A 242 5.53 -49.52 -16.77
N HIS A 243 4.87 -48.46 -17.24
CA HIS A 243 5.49 -47.31 -17.89
C HIS A 243 6.40 -46.47 -16.96
N ILE A 244 6.23 -46.52 -15.63
CA ILE A 244 7.02 -45.67 -14.72
C ILE A 244 8.45 -46.19 -14.55
N GLN A 245 8.65 -47.52 -14.56
CA GLN A 245 10.00 -48.09 -14.52
C GLN A 245 10.75 -47.80 -15.82
N ASP A 246 10.09 -47.93 -16.97
CA ASP A 246 10.65 -47.50 -18.26
C ASP A 246 10.98 -46.00 -18.27
N THR A 247 10.15 -45.16 -17.63
CA THR A 247 10.44 -43.73 -17.46
C THR A 247 11.63 -43.49 -16.53
N ILE A 248 11.78 -44.23 -15.43
CA ILE A 248 12.94 -44.16 -14.53
C ILE A 248 14.21 -44.54 -15.29
N ASP A 249 14.17 -45.62 -16.06
CA ASP A 249 15.30 -46.12 -16.82
C ASP A 249 15.66 -45.17 -17.98
N LYS A 250 14.66 -44.54 -18.63
CA LYS A 250 14.87 -43.46 -19.61
C LYS A 250 15.48 -42.21 -18.99
N ILE A 251 14.97 -41.78 -17.84
CA ILE A 251 15.53 -40.65 -17.08
C ILE A 251 16.97 -40.95 -16.66
N GLU A 252 17.25 -42.17 -16.21
CA GLU A 252 18.62 -42.61 -15.90
C GLU A 252 19.50 -42.62 -17.14
N HIS A 253 19.00 -43.13 -18.27
CA HIS A 253 19.73 -43.12 -19.53
C HIS A 253 20.03 -41.70 -19.99
N GLU A 254 19.07 -40.77 -19.87
CA GLU A 254 19.27 -39.36 -20.23
C GLU A 254 20.26 -38.65 -19.29
N LEU A 255 20.19 -38.92 -17.98
CA LEU A 255 21.12 -38.36 -16.99
C LEU A 255 22.53 -38.91 -17.14
N VAL A 256 22.69 -40.20 -17.48
CA VAL A 256 24.00 -40.86 -17.60
C VAL A 256 24.64 -40.65 -18.98
N THR A 257 23.86 -40.75 -20.06
CA THR A 257 24.36 -40.82 -21.44
C THR A 257 24.34 -39.46 -22.14
N ASN A 258 23.22 -38.75 -22.06
CA ASN A 258 23.05 -37.43 -22.70
C ASN A 258 23.43 -36.27 -21.77
N LYS A 259 23.46 -36.53 -20.44
CA LYS A 259 23.61 -35.52 -19.39
C LYS A 259 22.60 -34.37 -19.52
N ASP A 260 21.45 -34.65 -20.14
CA ASP A 260 20.38 -33.69 -20.37
C ASP A 260 19.35 -33.79 -19.25
N ILE A 261 19.55 -32.93 -18.25
CA ILE A 261 18.71 -32.85 -17.07
C ILE A 261 17.31 -32.26 -17.38
N ASN A 262 17.16 -31.53 -18.48
CA ASN A 262 15.91 -30.88 -18.85
C ASN A 262 14.92 -31.86 -19.46
N SER A 263 15.40 -32.72 -20.36
CA SER A 263 14.60 -33.84 -20.89
C SER A 263 14.13 -34.74 -19.76
N ALA A 264 15.08 -35.14 -18.90
CA ALA A 264 14.82 -36.01 -17.76
C ALA A 264 13.76 -35.43 -16.80
N TYR A 265 13.85 -34.13 -16.52
CA TYR A 265 12.89 -33.46 -15.65
C TYR A 265 11.53 -33.22 -16.31
N THR A 266 11.50 -32.95 -17.61
CA THR A 266 10.24 -32.78 -18.37
C THR A 266 9.47 -34.10 -18.45
N GLU A 267 10.18 -35.22 -18.65
CA GLU A 267 9.59 -36.55 -18.68
C GLU A 267 9.01 -36.94 -17.31
N PHE A 268 9.73 -36.60 -16.24
CA PHE A 268 9.26 -36.76 -14.85
C PHE A 268 7.94 -36.00 -14.59
N VAL A 269 7.89 -34.72 -14.94
CA VAL A 269 6.68 -33.88 -14.75
C VAL A 269 5.51 -34.43 -15.60
N THR A 270 5.77 -34.73 -16.87
CA THR A 270 4.76 -35.24 -17.80
C THR A 270 4.14 -36.55 -17.32
N SER A 271 4.96 -37.44 -16.74
CA SER A 271 4.50 -38.71 -16.19
C SER A 271 3.58 -38.53 -14.99
N ILE A 272 3.91 -37.60 -14.08
CA ILE A 272 3.05 -37.25 -12.95
C ILE A 272 1.75 -36.59 -13.45
N GLU A 273 1.80 -35.67 -14.40
CA GLU A 273 0.61 -35.00 -14.94
C GLU A 273 -0.35 -35.97 -15.64
N LYS A 274 0.18 -36.96 -16.36
CA LYS A 274 -0.61 -38.02 -17.00
C LYS A 274 -1.32 -38.87 -15.95
N GLU A 275 -0.60 -39.38 -14.96
CA GLU A 275 -1.20 -40.15 -13.86
C GLU A 275 -2.25 -39.33 -13.09
N MET A 276 -2.01 -38.04 -12.86
CA MET A 276 -2.98 -37.15 -12.22
C MET A 276 -4.26 -36.97 -13.04
N LYS A 277 -4.16 -36.86 -14.38
CA LYS A 277 -5.32 -36.79 -15.28
C LYS A 277 -6.17 -38.06 -15.22
N ASP A 278 -5.52 -39.21 -15.14
CA ASP A 278 -6.18 -40.51 -15.24
C ASP A 278 -6.78 -40.97 -13.90
N THR A 279 -6.16 -40.61 -12.77
CA THR A 279 -6.51 -41.16 -11.45
C THR A 279 -7.17 -40.19 -10.47
N VAL A 280 -7.01 -38.86 -10.66
CA VAL A 280 -7.52 -37.86 -9.71
C VAL A 280 -8.80 -37.19 -10.25
N PRO A 281 -9.93 -37.18 -9.49
CA PRO A 281 -11.17 -36.57 -9.96
C PRO A 281 -11.07 -35.05 -10.18
N VAL A 282 -11.58 -34.55 -11.32
CA VAL A 282 -11.68 -33.11 -11.64
C VAL A 282 -12.89 -32.46 -10.96
N LEU A 283 -12.72 -31.25 -10.42
CA LEU A 283 -13.78 -30.39 -9.91
C LEU A 283 -14.63 -29.86 -11.08
N LYS A 284 -15.92 -30.17 -11.09
CA LYS A 284 -16.85 -29.68 -12.13
C LYS A 284 -16.89 -28.15 -12.16
N THR A 285 -16.51 -27.55 -13.28
CA THR A 285 -16.76 -26.14 -13.60
C THR A 285 -18.24 -25.93 -13.95
N PRO A 286 -18.90 -24.85 -13.48
CA PRO A 286 -20.25 -24.52 -13.93
C PRO A 286 -20.19 -24.11 -15.40
N THR A 287 -20.69 -24.95 -16.30
CA THR A 287 -20.78 -24.65 -17.73
C THR A 287 -21.96 -23.73 -18.02
N GLY A 288 -21.69 -22.43 -18.08
CA GLY A 288 -22.60 -21.39 -18.54
C GLY A 288 -21.92 -20.03 -18.47
N PRO A 289 -22.30 -19.03 -19.31
CA PRO A 289 -21.79 -17.68 -19.15
C PRO A 289 -22.04 -17.28 -17.70
N CYS A 290 -20.99 -16.83 -17.01
CA CYS A 290 -21.08 -16.34 -15.65
C CYS A 290 -22.22 -15.33 -15.54
N SER A 291 -23.40 -15.80 -15.13
CA SER A 291 -24.38 -14.92 -14.57
C SER A 291 -23.75 -14.44 -13.27
N ASN A 292 -23.20 -13.23 -13.27
CA ASN A 292 -22.89 -12.46 -12.06
C ASN A 292 -24.14 -12.22 -11.18
N LYS A 293 -25.29 -12.83 -11.51
CA LYS A 293 -26.42 -12.98 -10.62
C LYS A 293 -26.18 -14.18 -9.71
N ARG A 294 -25.88 -13.87 -8.44
CA ARG A 294 -25.97 -14.73 -7.23
C ARG A 294 -24.65 -15.13 -6.59
N LYS A 295 -23.80 -14.14 -6.30
CA LYS A 295 -23.36 -13.95 -4.91
C LYS A 295 -23.74 -12.55 -4.48
N LYS A 296 -24.80 -12.51 -3.68
CA LYS A 296 -25.48 -11.33 -3.14
C LYS A 296 -24.53 -10.56 -2.21
N SER A 297 -23.79 -9.60 -2.73
CA SER A 297 -23.36 -8.46 -1.90
C SER A 297 -24.25 -7.24 -2.07
N LEU A 298 -25.03 -7.09 -3.16
CA LEU A 298 -25.58 -5.77 -3.52
C LEU A 298 -26.96 -5.86 -4.21
N ARG A 299 -28.06 -5.89 -3.43
CA ARG A 299 -29.24 -5.11 -3.87
C ARG A 299 -28.93 -3.70 -3.43
N LYS A 300 -28.67 -2.79 -4.37
CA LYS A 300 -28.54 -1.36 -4.06
C LYS A 300 -29.79 -0.98 -3.26
N PRO A 301 -29.67 -0.53 -2.00
CA PRO A 301 -30.82 -0.32 -1.12
C PRO A 301 -31.77 0.77 -1.64
N TYR A 302 -31.28 1.63 -2.53
CA TYR A 302 -32.02 2.69 -3.22
C TYR A 302 -32.66 2.26 -4.56
N TRP A 303 -32.58 0.98 -4.93
CA TRP A 303 -33.07 0.51 -6.23
C TRP A 303 -34.59 0.24 -6.20
N SER A 304 -35.35 1.04 -6.94
CA SER A 304 -36.82 0.98 -6.97
C SER A 304 -37.38 0.13 -8.13
N GLU A 305 -38.68 -0.18 -8.07
CA GLU A 305 -39.41 -0.80 -9.19
C GLU A 305 -39.46 0.12 -10.41
N GLU A 306 -39.54 1.44 -10.19
CA GLU A 306 -39.50 2.46 -11.24
C GLU A 306 -38.16 2.46 -11.98
N LEU A 307 -37.03 2.35 -11.24
CA LEU A 307 -35.71 2.17 -11.84
C LEU A 307 -35.61 0.89 -12.65
N THR A 308 -36.23 -0.19 -12.16
CA THR A 308 -36.27 -1.47 -12.87
C THR A 308 -37.06 -1.37 -14.17
N SER A 309 -38.21 -0.69 -14.14
CA SER A 309 -39.04 -0.43 -15.33
C SER A 309 -38.30 0.39 -16.37
N LEU A 310 -37.64 1.49 -15.96
CA LEU A 310 -36.84 2.32 -16.86
C LEU A 310 -35.62 1.58 -17.41
N TRP A 311 -34.89 0.84 -16.57
CA TRP A 311 -33.77 0.02 -17.02
C TRP A 311 -34.17 -1.00 -18.10
N ASN A 312 -35.31 -1.67 -17.91
CA ASN A 312 -35.85 -2.57 -18.92
C ASN A 312 -36.16 -1.85 -20.24
N LYS A 313 -36.73 -0.65 -20.18
CA LYS A 313 -36.97 0.20 -21.38
C LYS A 313 -35.65 0.61 -22.06
N VAL A 314 -34.62 0.96 -21.28
CA VAL A 314 -33.26 1.25 -21.80
C VAL A 314 -32.73 0.04 -22.58
N CYS A 315 -32.75 -1.16 -21.99
CA CYS A 315 -32.28 -2.37 -22.65
C CYS A 315 -33.06 -2.70 -23.94
N ILE A 316 -34.38 -2.46 -23.96
CA ILE A 316 -35.20 -2.68 -25.15
C ILE A 316 -34.81 -1.70 -26.27
N LYS A 317 -34.70 -0.41 -25.96
CA LYS A 317 -34.34 0.63 -26.94
C LYS A 317 -32.92 0.48 -27.47
N GLU A 318 -31.99 0.08 -26.60
CA GLU A 318 -30.61 -0.26 -26.99
C GLU A 318 -30.58 -1.41 -28.00
N LYS A 319 -31.29 -2.51 -27.72
CA LYS A 319 -31.40 -3.65 -28.64
C LYS A 319 -32.02 -3.26 -29.99
N GLN A 320 -33.06 -2.42 -29.98
CA GLN A 320 -33.69 -1.93 -31.23
C GLN A 320 -32.72 -1.10 -32.07
N TRP A 321 -31.97 -0.20 -31.44
CA TRP A 321 -30.94 0.60 -32.10
C TRP A 321 -29.82 -0.27 -32.67
N LEU A 322 -29.28 -1.21 -31.89
CA LEU A 322 -28.18 -2.09 -32.30
C LEU A 322 -28.55 -3.03 -33.46
N LYS A 323 -29.81 -3.48 -33.52
CA LYS A 323 -30.33 -4.34 -34.60
C LYS A 323 -30.55 -3.62 -35.94
N CYS A 324 -30.67 -2.29 -35.94
CA CYS A 324 -30.95 -1.52 -37.15
C CYS A 324 -29.66 -1.28 -37.96
N LYS A 325 -29.37 -2.13 -38.97
CA LYS A 325 -28.13 -2.03 -39.77
C LYS A 325 -28.24 -1.22 -41.08
N ASN A 326 -29.43 -1.15 -41.69
CA ASN A 326 -29.55 -0.76 -43.12
C ASN A 326 -30.35 0.54 -43.40
N CYS A 327 -30.63 1.39 -42.40
CA CYS A 327 -31.33 2.66 -42.62
C CYS A 327 -30.84 3.77 -41.68
N THR A 328 -30.10 4.74 -42.21
CA THR A 328 -29.42 5.81 -41.45
C THR A 328 -30.38 6.70 -40.68
N ASN A 329 -31.51 7.07 -41.28
CA ASN A 329 -32.54 7.91 -40.65
C ASN A 329 -33.25 7.18 -39.50
N LEU A 330 -33.60 5.91 -39.69
CA LEU A 330 -34.22 5.08 -38.65
C LEU A 330 -33.25 4.80 -37.51
N ARG A 331 -31.99 4.49 -37.81
CA ARG A 331 -30.93 4.27 -36.80
C ARG A 331 -30.68 5.53 -35.97
N ARG A 332 -30.69 6.71 -36.58
CA ARG A 332 -30.56 8.01 -35.87
C ARG A 332 -31.75 8.24 -34.93
N LYS A 333 -32.99 7.99 -35.40
CA LYS A 333 -34.20 8.08 -34.57
C LYS A 333 -34.15 7.11 -33.37
N LEU A 334 -33.80 5.84 -33.60
CA LEU A 334 -33.67 4.83 -32.55
C LEU A 334 -32.55 5.16 -31.54
N LYS A 335 -31.43 5.73 -32.00
CA LYS A 335 -30.36 6.23 -31.13
C LYS A 335 -30.87 7.37 -30.24
N GLN A 336 -31.65 8.30 -30.80
CA GLN A 336 -32.21 9.42 -30.08
C GLN A 336 -33.23 8.97 -29.03
N GLU A 337 -34.07 7.98 -29.36
CA GLU A 337 -35.00 7.35 -28.41
C GLU A 337 -34.26 6.59 -27.28
N PHE A 338 -33.17 5.87 -27.59
CA PHE A 338 -32.31 5.23 -26.60
C PHE A 338 -31.65 6.27 -25.66
N CYS A 339 -31.04 7.32 -26.21
CA CYS A 339 -30.41 8.36 -25.40
C CYS A 339 -31.43 9.05 -24.49
N ASN A 340 -32.63 9.34 -24.99
CA ASN A 340 -33.69 9.95 -24.17
C ASN A 340 -34.10 9.07 -22.99
N ILE A 341 -34.34 7.77 -23.21
CA ILE A 341 -34.74 6.86 -22.13
C ILE A 341 -33.59 6.57 -21.16
N ARG A 342 -32.34 6.55 -21.65
CA ARG A 342 -31.13 6.42 -20.81
C ARG A 342 -30.95 7.63 -19.91
N ASN A 343 -31.09 8.83 -20.46
CA ASN A 343 -31.00 10.08 -19.68
C ASN A 343 -32.08 10.15 -18.58
N GLN A 344 -33.30 9.66 -18.86
CA GLN A 344 -34.36 9.56 -17.86
C GLN A 344 -33.99 8.56 -16.75
N PHE A 345 -33.46 7.39 -17.11
CA PHE A 345 -32.95 6.41 -16.14
C PHE A 345 -31.80 6.97 -15.29
N ASP A 346 -30.80 7.60 -15.91
CA ASP A 346 -29.64 8.16 -15.22
C ASP A 346 -30.03 9.30 -14.27
N LYS A 347 -31.01 10.14 -14.66
CA LYS A 347 -31.56 11.19 -13.80
C LYS A 347 -32.28 10.60 -12.59
N LEU A 348 -33.13 9.58 -12.80
CA LEU A 348 -33.84 8.93 -11.70
C LEU A 348 -32.89 8.16 -10.76
N ASN A 349 -31.88 7.48 -11.31
CA ASN A 349 -30.90 6.70 -10.54
C ASN A 349 -30.02 7.62 -9.67
N ARG A 350 -29.63 8.78 -10.20
CA ARG A 350 -28.94 9.81 -9.40
C ARG A 350 -29.83 10.37 -8.29
N ASN A 351 -31.07 10.73 -8.61
CA ASN A 351 -32.02 11.27 -7.64
C ASN A 351 -32.33 10.27 -6.51
N THR A 352 -32.67 9.03 -6.85
CA THR A 352 -32.96 7.97 -5.87
C THR A 352 -31.76 7.60 -5.01
N LYS A 353 -30.54 7.57 -5.57
CA LYS A 353 -29.30 7.38 -4.81
C LYS A 353 -29.06 8.54 -3.82
N ARG A 354 -29.19 9.79 -4.26
CA ARG A 354 -29.03 10.99 -3.40
C ARG A 354 -30.07 11.02 -2.29
N ASN A 355 -31.34 10.80 -2.61
CA ASN A 355 -32.42 10.79 -1.62
C ASN A 355 -32.24 9.67 -0.58
N PHE A 356 -31.72 8.52 -1.00
CA PHE A 356 -31.35 7.46 -0.06
C PHE A 356 -30.20 7.92 0.84
N GLN A 357 -29.11 8.43 0.29
CA GLN A 357 -27.98 8.92 1.08
C GLN A 357 -28.37 10.03 2.06
N GLN A 358 -29.22 10.96 1.63
CA GLN A 358 -29.75 12.03 2.49
C GLN A 358 -30.63 11.48 3.61
N LYS A 359 -31.50 10.50 3.33
CA LYS A 359 -32.29 9.81 4.37
C LYS A 359 -31.42 9.06 5.36
N GLU A 360 -30.36 8.40 4.91
CA GLU A 360 -29.41 7.71 5.77
C GLU A 360 -28.66 8.71 6.68
N GLN A 361 -28.25 9.85 6.13
CA GLN A 361 -27.65 10.96 6.88
C GLN A 361 -28.63 11.55 7.90
N ASP A 362 -29.87 11.84 7.51
CA ASP A 362 -30.91 12.34 8.41
C ASP A 362 -31.22 11.34 9.53
N ASN A 363 -31.22 10.04 9.22
CA ASN A 363 -31.39 8.98 10.19
C ASN A 363 -30.22 8.93 11.18
N LEU A 364 -28.97 9.10 10.71
CA LEU A 364 -27.79 9.21 11.57
C LEU A 364 -27.86 10.45 12.48
N ILE A 365 -28.32 11.59 11.95
CA ILE A 365 -28.51 12.84 12.73
C ILE A 365 -29.62 12.67 13.78
N LYS A 366 -30.72 11.98 13.45
CA LYS A 366 -31.80 11.68 14.42
C LYS A 366 -31.36 10.70 15.50
N LEU A 367 -30.62 9.65 15.13
CA LEU A 367 -30.03 8.70 16.08
C LEU A 367 -29.00 9.37 17.00
N PHE A 368 -28.33 10.41 16.50
CA PHE A 368 -27.46 11.27 17.30
C PHE A 368 -28.25 12.10 18.32
N GLN A 369 -29.37 12.72 17.92
CA GLN A 369 -30.23 13.50 18.83
C GLN A 369 -30.87 12.64 19.91
N SER A 370 -31.16 11.36 19.63
CA SER A 370 -31.83 10.45 20.57
C SER A 370 -30.93 9.88 21.68
N HIS A 371 -29.66 10.33 21.80
CA HIS A 371 -28.68 9.86 22.81
C HIS A 371 -28.40 8.34 22.81
N ASN A 372 -28.89 7.59 21.83
CA ASN A 372 -28.71 6.15 21.71
C ASN A 372 -27.40 5.84 20.97
N THR A 373 -26.32 5.96 21.74
CA THR A 373 -24.94 5.77 21.28
C THR A 373 -24.69 4.40 20.64
N GLN A 374 -25.34 3.34 21.11
CA GLN A 374 -25.08 1.96 20.69
C GLN A 374 -25.61 1.66 19.28
N ASP A 375 -26.83 2.11 18.98
CA ASP A 375 -27.47 1.88 17.69
C ASP A 375 -26.83 2.70 16.57
N PHE A 376 -26.37 3.93 16.87
CA PHE A 376 -25.58 4.74 15.94
C PHE A 376 -24.33 3.99 15.45
N TRP A 377 -23.54 3.42 16.37
CA TRP A 377 -22.30 2.71 16.03
C TRP A 377 -22.55 1.40 15.30
N LYS A 378 -23.63 0.69 15.65
CA LYS A 378 -24.07 -0.51 14.92
C LYS A 378 -24.44 -0.16 13.47
N TYR A 379 -25.09 0.98 13.27
CA TYR A 379 -25.47 1.47 11.95
C TYR A 379 -24.25 1.87 11.11
N ILE A 380 -23.33 2.66 11.67
CA ILE A 380 -22.06 3.03 11.01
C ILE A 380 -21.22 1.80 10.64
N GLY A 381 -21.14 0.80 11.52
CA GLY A 381 -20.38 -0.43 11.25
C GLY A 381 -20.91 -1.23 10.06
N ASN A 382 -22.18 -1.06 9.71
CA ASN A 382 -22.80 -1.70 8.55
C ASN A 382 -22.63 -0.90 7.25
N ILE A 383 -22.19 0.36 7.33
CA ILE A 383 -22.04 1.27 6.18
C ILE A 383 -20.67 1.10 5.47
N GLY A 384 -19.67 0.42 6.06
CA GLY A 384 -18.35 0.26 5.39
C GLY A 384 -17.37 -0.83 5.87
N ILE A 385 -16.56 -1.30 4.90
CA ILE A 385 -15.27 -2.04 4.97
C ILE A 385 -15.27 -3.48 5.54
N ALA A 386 -16.19 -3.87 6.41
CA ALA A 386 -16.18 -5.23 6.98
C ALA A 386 -16.48 -6.35 5.95
N ASN A 387 -17.18 -6.04 4.85
CA ASN A 387 -17.74 -7.04 3.92
C ASN A 387 -16.96 -7.24 2.59
N GLU A 388 -15.83 -6.56 2.38
CA GLU A 388 -15.08 -6.57 1.09
C GLU A 388 -13.73 -7.32 1.12
N ARG A 389 -13.49 -8.25 2.06
CA ARG A 389 -12.30 -9.10 2.02
C ARG A 389 -12.43 -10.22 0.97
N LEU A 390 -12.41 -9.86 -0.31
CA LEU A 390 -12.16 -10.80 -1.42
C LEU A 390 -10.64 -10.86 -1.67
N GLN A 391 -10.08 -12.08 -1.65
CA GLN A 391 -8.70 -12.35 -2.08
C GLN A 391 -8.62 -12.23 -3.61
N ASN A 392 -8.31 -11.03 -4.12
CA ASN A 392 -8.10 -10.78 -5.55
C ASN A 392 -6.62 -10.86 -5.91
N ILE A 393 -6.31 -11.49 -7.04
CA ILE A 393 -4.97 -11.53 -7.66
C ILE A 393 -4.64 -10.11 -8.16
N PRO A 394 -3.48 -9.52 -7.79
CA PRO A 394 -3.11 -8.15 -8.16
C PRO A 394 -2.68 -8.04 -9.63
N PHE A 395 -3.60 -7.65 -10.51
CA PHE A 395 -3.32 -7.32 -11.92
C PHE A 395 -2.93 -5.85 -12.10
N LYS A 396 -1.96 -5.44 -11.30
CA LYS A 396 -1.48 -4.06 -11.18
C LYS A 396 -0.09 -4.05 -10.55
N VAL A 397 0.85 -3.34 -11.17
CA VAL A 397 2.26 -3.29 -10.74
C VAL A 397 2.81 -1.89 -10.78
N LYS A 398 3.59 -1.52 -9.77
CA LYS A 398 4.34 -0.27 -9.73
C LYS A 398 5.54 -0.36 -10.68
N THR A 399 5.59 0.50 -11.68
CA THR A 399 6.68 0.71 -12.64
C THR A 399 7.45 1.98 -12.31
N ASP A 400 8.58 2.21 -13.00
CA ASP A 400 9.43 3.39 -12.75
C ASP A 400 8.73 4.69 -13.21
N ASP A 401 7.83 4.57 -14.18
CA ASP A 401 6.95 5.62 -14.67
C ASP A 401 5.52 5.54 -14.06
N GLY A 402 5.37 5.02 -12.84
CA GLY A 402 4.07 4.98 -12.14
C GLY A 402 3.47 3.58 -11.97
N PHE A 403 2.31 3.32 -12.57
CA PHE A 403 1.76 1.96 -12.59
C PHE A 403 1.31 1.51 -13.96
N SER A 404 1.59 0.23 -14.19
CA SER A 404 0.99 -0.50 -15.28
C SER A 404 -0.08 -1.47 -14.80
N SER A 405 -1.11 -1.61 -15.63
CA SER A 405 -2.19 -2.61 -15.49
C SER A 405 -2.61 -3.21 -16.81
N ASP A 406 -1.84 -2.89 -17.84
CA ASP A 406 -1.74 -3.72 -19.01
C ASP A 406 -1.26 -5.11 -18.58
N VAL A 407 -1.95 -6.16 -19.03
CA VAL A 407 -1.72 -7.52 -18.52
C VAL A 407 -0.30 -7.99 -18.86
N ASP A 408 0.19 -7.67 -20.04
CA ASP A 408 1.50 -8.09 -20.48
C ASP A 408 2.59 -7.30 -19.75
N ALA A 409 2.45 -5.98 -19.59
CA ALA A 409 3.37 -5.20 -18.77
C ALA A 409 3.30 -5.53 -17.26
N VAL A 410 2.13 -5.92 -16.74
CA VAL A 410 1.98 -6.44 -15.37
C VAL A 410 2.76 -7.73 -15.22
N LEU A 411 2.51 -8.70 -16.09
CA LEU A 411 3.19 -9.99 -16.06
C LEU A 411 4.69 -9.81 -16.30
N ASP A 412 5.07 -8.94 -17.22
CA ASP A 412 6.46 -8.65 -17.56
C ASP A 412 7.17 -7.89 -16.44
N LYS A 413 6.49 -7.02 -15.69
CA LYS A 413 7.05 -6.38 -14.49
C LYS A 413 7.12 -7.32 -13.31
N TRP A 414 6.10 -8.16 -13.06
CA TRP A 414 6.19 -9.22 -12.06
C TRP A 414 7.35 -10.17 -12.37
N LYS A 415 7.47 -10.55 -13.65
CA LYS A 415 8.59 -11.36 -14.16
C LYS A 415 9.90 -10.61 -13.97
N THR A 416 10.04 -9.40 -14.50
CA THR A 416 11.26 -8.56 -14.47
C THR A 416 11.68 -8.23 -13.04
N ASP A 417 10.77 -7.93 -12.12
CA ASP A 417 11.12 -7.59 -10.73
C ASP A 417 11.59 -8.82 -9.94
N TYR A 418 10.92 -9.95 -10.13
CA TYR A 418 11.40 -11.21 -9.55
C TYR A 418 12.67 -11.70 -10.24
N GLU A 419 12.81 -11.51 -11.55
CA GLU A 419 14.04 -11.79 -12.29
C GLU A 419 15.16 -10.89 -11.78
N LYS A 420 14.95 -9.58 -11.59
CA LYS A 420 15.94 -8.64 -11.02
C LYS A 420 16.36 -9.02 -9.60
N LEU A 421 15.48 -9.61 -8.78
CA LEU A 421 15.83 -10.10 -7.44
C LEU A 421 16.85 -11.25 -7.47
N PHE A 422 16.80 -12.11 -8.50
CA PHE A 422 17.62 -13.32 -8.59
C PHE A 422 18.74 -13.23 -9.63
N ASN A 423 18.57 -12.38 -10.63
CA ASN A 423 19.43 -12.12 -11.77
C ASN A 423 19.76 -10.62 -11.82
N SER A 424 20.32 -10.10 -10.71
CA SER A 424 20.90 -8.75 -10.72
C SER A 424 21.79 -8.66 -11.94
N GLY A 425 21.52 -7.69 -12.83
CA GLY A 425 22.30 -7.52 -14.06
C GLY A 425 23.78 -7.62 -13.72
N ASP A 426 24.47 -8.53 -14.39
CA ASP A 426 25.91 -8.66 -14.26
C ASP A 426 26.49 -7.28 -14.56
N ASN A 427 26.91 -6.54 -13.52
CA ASN A 427 27.42 -5.16 -13.66
C ASN A 427 28.78 -5.14 -14.40
N GLY A 428 29.07 -6.14 -15.25
CA GLY A 428 30.39 -6.42 -15.79
C GLY A 428 31.42 -6.79 -14.71
N ASN A 429 30.98 -6.96 -13.46
CA ASN A 429 31.83 -7.20 -12.30
C ASN A 429 31.88 -8.68 -11.92
N PHE A 430 31.13 -9.57 -12.58
CA PHE A 430 31.42 -10.99 -12.47
C PHE A 430 32.78 -11.23 -13.16
N ASP A 431 33.81 -11.39 -12.34
CA ASP A 431 35.18 -11.52 -12.79
C ASP A 431 35.37 -12.88 -13.48
N ASN A 432 35.05 -12.92 -14.78
CA ASN A 432 35.24 -14.08 -15.63
C ASN A 432 36.71 -14.50 -15.72
N ASN A 433 37.65 -13.56 -15.52
CA ASN A 433 39.07 -13.88 -15.42
C ASN A 433 39.35 -14.62 -14.11
N HIS A 434 38.78 -14.20 -12.98
CA HIS A 434 38.84 -14.95 -11.72
C HIS A 434 38.14 -16.30 -11.79
N LEU A 435 36.95 -16.41 -12.42
CA LEU A 435 36.30 -17.71 -12.62
C LEU A 435 37.15 -18.62 -13.51
N GLY A 436 37.73 -18.10 -14.60
CA GLY A 436 38.67 -18.81 -15.46
C GLY A 436 39.94 -19.22 -14.71
N TRP A 437 40.45 -18.36 -13.84
CA TRP A 437 41.60 -18.62 -12.96
C TRP A 437 41.31 -19.70 -11.91
N VAL A 438 40.11 -19.69 -11.31
CA VAL A 438 39.61 -20.75 -10.40
C VAL A 438 39.44 -22.06 -11.14
N LYS A 439 38.77 -22.06 -12.30
CA LYS A 439 38.55 -23.26 -13.13
C LYS A 439 39.85 -23.84 -13.71
N GLY A 440 40.86 -22.99 -13.91
CA GLY A 440 42.20 -23.37 -14.32
C GLY A 440 43.08 -23.92 -13.18
N ASN A 441 42.51 -24.21 -12.00
CA ASN A 441 43.22 -24.67 -10.80
C ASN A 441 44.31 -23.73 -10.25
N ASN A 442 44.33 -22.46 -10.67
CA ASN A 442 45.30 -21.50 -10.18
C ASN A 442 44.86 -20.83 -8.87
N HIS A 443 43.57 -20.95 -8.49
CA HIS A 443 43.06 -20.47 -7.21
C HIS A 443 43.44 -21.41 -6.06
N VAL A 444 44.32 -20.95 -5.18
CA VAL A 444 44.58 -21.62 -3.89
C VAL A 444 43.41 -21.32 -2.97
N PHE A 445 42.44 -22.25 -2.88
CA PHE A 445 41.41 -22.18 -1.85
C PHE A 445 42.08 -22.16 -0.48
N PRO A 446 41.59 -21.35 0.48
CA PRO A 446 42.09 -21.44 1.85
C PRO A 446 42.02 -22.90 2.31
N THR A 447 43.08 -23.37 2.98
CA THR A 447 43.31 -24.76 3.46
C THR A 447 42.32 -25.19 4.55
N ARG A 448 41.03 -24.95 4.34
CA ARG A 448 39.94 -25.32 5.23
C ARG A 448 39.30 -26.59 4.71
N ASN A 449 39.04 -27.52 5.60
CA ASN A 449 38.41 -28.80 5.26
C ASN A 449 36.97 -28.54 4.76
N CYS A 450 36.69 -29.00 3.53
CA CYS A 450 35.37 -28.91 2.91
C CYS A 450 34.75 -30.30 2.68
N ASP A 451 35.29 -31.36 3.28
CA ASP A 451 34.86 -32.74 3.04
C ASP A 451 33.39 -32.94 3.43
N THR A 452 32.95 -32.26 4.50
CA THR A 452 31.56 -32.30 4.97
C THR A 452 30.58 -31.55 4.07
N LEU A 453 31.06 -30.59 3.28
CA LEU A 453 30.27 -29.91 2.25
C LEU A 453 30.16 -30.75 0.99
N ASN A 454 31.29 -31.34 0.57
CA ASN A 454 31.48 -31.97 -0.74
C ASN A 454 31.14 -33.46 -0.78
N CYS A 455 30.78 -34.09 0.35
CA CYS A 455 30.39 -35.50 0.38
C CYS A 455 29.15 -35.77 -0.50
N PRO A 456 29.00 -36.96 -1.11
CA PRO A 456 27.82 -37.27 -1.93
C PRO A 456 26.49 -37.10 -1.19
N VAL A 457 25.42 -36.78 -1.92
CA VAL A 457 24.06 -36.79 -1.36
C VAL A 457 23.61 -38.24 -1.16
N THR A 458 22.94 -38.52 -0.04
CA THR A 458 22.41 -39.84 0.27
C THR A 458 20.90 -39.89 0.08
N ARG A 459 20.34 -41.09 -0.13
CA ARG A 459 18.89 -41.29 -0.16
C ARG A 459 18.21 -40.82 1.12
N GLN A 460 18.87 -41.02 2.27
CA GLN A 460 18.36 -40.57 3.57
C GLN A 460 18.28 -39.04 3.67
N ASP A 461 19.22 -38.29 3.08
CA ASP A 461 19.15 -36.83 3.04
C ASP A 461 17.86 -36.34 2.37
N VAL A 462 17.44 -37.02 1.29
CA VAL A 462 16.21 -36.71 0.54
C VAL A 462 14.96 -37.08 1.32
N ILE A 463 14.92 -38.27 1.94
CA ILE A 463 13.81 -38.70 2.80
C ILE A 463 13.61 -37.71 3.94
N ASP A 464 14.69 -37.35 4.63
CA ASP A 464 14.60 -36.43 5.76
C ASP A 464 14.13 -35.04 5.31
N ALA A 465 14.58 -34.56 4.14
CA ALA A 465 14.15 -33.29 3.57
C ALA A 465 12.66 -33.30 3.18
N VAL A 466 12.18 -34.36 2.51
CA VAL A 466 10.76 -34.55 2.19
C VAL A 466 9.92 -34.56 3.46
N ASN A 467 10.34 -35.29 4.51
CA ASN A 467 9.59 -35.38 5.77
C ASN A 467 9.53 -34.06 6.55
N ARG A 468 10.56 -33.20 6.46
CA ARG A 468 10.57 -31.88 7.12
C ARG A 468 9.60 -30.86 6.49
N THR A 469 9.16 -31.07 5.26
CA THR A 469 8.25 -30.13 4.58
C THR A 469 6.82 -30.19 5.13
N LYS A 470 6.14 -29.03 5.18
CA LYS A 470 4.83 -28.87 5.84
C LYS A 470 3.68 -29.37 4.95
N LEU A 471 2.81 -30.23 5.51
CA LEU A 471 1.59 -30.78 4.88
C LEU A 471 0.59 -29.71 4.42
N ASN A 472 -0.20 -30.01 3.39
CA ASN A 472 -1.34 -29.21 2.89
C ASN A 472 -1.02 -27.79 2.39
N LYS A 473 0.24 -27.49 2.01
CA LYS A 473 0.65 -26.13 1.59
C LYS A 473 0.70 -25.90 0.08
N ALA A 474 0.81 -26.93 -0.74
CA ALA A 474 0.95 -26.82 -2.20
C ALA A 474 0.26 -27.99 -2.91
N VAL A 475 -0.15 -27.78 -4.17
CA VAL A 475 -0.80 -28.78 -5.03
C VAL A 475 0.17 -29.92 -5.34
N GLY A 476 -0.27 -31.19 -5.23
CA GLY A 476 0.52 -32.36 -5.63
C GLY A 476 1.68 -32.71 -4.68
N PHE A 477 1.62 -32.28 -3.42
CA PHE A 477 2.67 -32.56 -2.43
C PHE A 477 2.61 -34.01 -1.91
N GLU A 478 1.40 -34.54 -1.78
CA GLU A 478 1.12 -35.85 -1.22
C GLU A 478 1.72 -36.97 -2.08
N SER A 479 1.89 -36.76 -3.39
CA SER A 479 2.52 -37.71 -4.31
C SER A 479 4.03 -37.85 -4.12
N LEU A 480 4.72 -36.83 -3.59
CA LEU A 480 6.20 -36.84 -3.44
C LEU A 480 6.69 -37.75 -2.32
N ARG A 481 5.77 -38.23 -1.46
CA ARG A 481 6.09 -39.20 -0.39
C ARG A 481 6.04 -40.64 -0.86
N ASN A 482 5.57 -40.89 -2.09
CA ASN A 482 5.66 -42.21 -2.70
C ASN A 482 7.14 -42.60 -2.86
N SER A 483 7.48 -43.86 -2.58
CA SER A 483 8.86 -44.36 -2.64
C SER A 483 9.51 -44.16 -4.01
N ILE A 484 8.73 -44.32 -5.08
CA ILE A 484 9.18 -44.15 -6.46
C ILE A 484 9.56 -42.68 -6.72
N CYS A 485 8.74 -41.74 -6.24
CA CYS A 485 9.05 -40.31 -6.31
C CYS A 485 10.31 -39.95 -5.51
N ILE A 486 10.54 -40.58 -4.36
CA ILE A 486 11.76 -40.38 -3.54
C ILE A 486 13.00 -40.88 -4.30
N ASP A 487 12.91 -42.04 -4.96
CA ASP A 487 14.02 -42.60 -5.73
C ASP A 487 14.36 -41.74 -6.94
N LEU A 488 13.35 -41.26 -7.66
CA LEU A 488 13.51 -40.30 -8.76
C LEU A 488 14.12 -38.97 -8.29
N LEU A 489 13.63 -38.41 -7.19
CA LEU A 489 14.18 -37.20 -6.59
C LEU A 489 15.63 -37.39 -6.14
N PHE A 490 15.96 -38.57 -5.59
CA PHE A 490 17.32 -38.89 -5.17
C PHE A 490 18.29 -38.93 -6.35
N LYS A 491 17.92 -39.59 -7.45
CA LYS A 491 18.73 -39.62 -8.67
C LYS A 491 18.94 -38.21 -9.25
N LEU A 492 17.85 -37.45 -9.36
CA LEU A 492 17.88 -36.07 -9.85
C LEU A 492 18.77 -35.16 -8.98
N ILE A 493 18.57 -35.16 -7.65
CA ILE A 493 19.36 -34.34 -6.71
C ILE A 493 20.82 -34.75 -6.69
N SER A 494 21.12 -36.05 -6.76
CA SER A 494 22.50 -36.55 -6.78
C SER A 494 23.23 -36.09 -8.04
N PHE A 495 22.57 -36.18 -9.20
CA PHE A 495 23.09 -35.65 -10.44
C PHE A 495 23.30 -34.12 -10.35
N CYS A 496 22.33 -33.39 -9.80
CA CYS A 496 22.46 -31.93 -9.62
C CYS A 496 23.69 -31.56 -8.78
N PHE A 497 23.87 -32.28 -7.67
CA PHE A 497 24.97 -32.05 -6.74
C PHE A 497 26.34 -32.37 -7.36
N GLN A 498 26.46 -33.52 -8.05
CA GLN A 498 27.72 -33.97 -8.65
C GLN A 498 28.15 -33.12 -9.85
N ASN A 499 27.19 -32.69 -10.68
CA ASN A 499 27.48 -32.01 -11.94
C ASN A 499 27.33 -30.49 -11.86
N GLY A 500 26.84 -29.95 -10.74
CA GLY A 500 26.56 -28.53 -10.58
C GLY A 500 25.51 -27.99 -11.56
N LYS A 501 24.64 -28.86 -12.08
CA LYS A 501 23.56 -28.53 -13.02
C LYS A 501 22.21 -28.70 -12.34
N VAL A 502 21.22 -27.89 -12.68
CA VAL A 502 19.83 -28.07 -12.23
C VAL A 502 18.91 -27.99 -13.44
N PRO A 503 17.70 -28.59 -13.39
CA PRO A 503 16.73 -28.39 -14.46
C PRO A 503 16.42 -26.90 -14.66
N ASP A 504 16.30 -26.45 -15.90
CA ASP A 504 15.97 -25.07 -16.23
C ASP A 504 14.64 -24.65 -15.61
N LEU A 505 13.69 -25.60 -15.48
CA LEU A 505 12.43 -25.33 -14.79
C LEU A 505 12.58 -25.01 -13.29
N TRP A 506 13.68 -25.43 -12.63
CA TRP A 506 13.95 -25.06 -11.24
C TRP A 506 14.45 -23.62 -11.11
N LEU A 507 15.02 -23.09 -12.19
CA LEU A 507 15.41 -21.69 -12.32
C LEU A 507 14.18 -20.80 -12.55
N ASN A 508 13.05 -21.38 -12.93
CA ASN A 508 11.78 -20.67 -13.09
C ASN A 508 11.02 -20.59 -11.75
N GLY A 509 10.89 -19.37 -11.22
CA GLY A 509 10.07 -19.09 -10.04
C GLY A 509 8.58 -18.97 -10.39
N ILE A 510 7.71 -19.76 -9.73
CA ILE A 510 6.26 -19.56 -9.86
C ILE A 510 5.84 -18.46 -8.88
N ILE A 511 5.34 -17.37 -9.43
CA ILE A 511 4.83 -16.24 -8.67
C ILE A 511 3.40 -16.57 -8.23
N ASN A 512 3.22 -16.88 -6.95
CA ASN A 512 1.90 -17.00 -6.34
C ASN A 512 1.69 -15.82 -5.38
N PRO A 513 0.79 -14.87 -5.68
CA PRO A 513 0.62 -13.64 -4.88
C PRO A 513 0.07 -13.91 -3.47
N ILE A 514 0.94 -14.33 -2.55
CA ILE A 514 0.66 -14.43 -1.11
C ILE A 514 1.25 -13.21 -0.40
N PRO A 515 0.43 -12.34 0.23
CA PRO A 515 0.94 -11.17 0.95
C PRO A 515 1.92 -11.56 2.06
N LYS A 516 3.02 -10.82 2.21
CA LYS A 516 4.00 -11.03 3.30
C LYS A 516 3.41 -10.66 4.68
N ASN A 517 2.57 -9.62 4.74
CA ASN A 517 1.89 -9.05 5.92
C ASN A 517 0.64 -8.25 5.47
N ASP A 518 -0.28 -7.92 6.39
CA ASP A 518 -1.50 -7.13 6.09
C ASP A 518 -1.21 -5.64 5.78
N SER A 519 0.06 -5.24 5.81
CA SER A 519 0.53 -3.85 5.81
C SER A 519 1.41 -3.47 4.60
N GLY A 520 1.76 -4.43 3.74
CA GLY A 520 2.60 -4.20 2.55
C GLY A 520 1.80 -3.68 1.34
N CYS A 521 2.48 -3.01 0.39
CA CYS A 521 1.83 -2.48 -0.81
C CYS A 521 1.31 -3.62 -1.69
N LYS A 522 0.01 -3.62 -1.96
CA LYS A 522 -0.65 -4.68 -2.73
C LYS A 522 -0.32 -4.67 -4.24
N PHE A 523 0.40 -3.66 -4.71
CA PHE A 523 0.75 -3.46 -6.12
C PHE A 523 2.27 -3.52 -6.37
N ASP A 524 3.03 -3.79 -5.32
CA ASP A 524 4.43 -4.12 -5.43
C ASP A 524 4.54 -5.65 -5.54
N PRO A 525 5.00 -6.20 -6.69
CA PRO A 525 5.30 -7.62 -6.82
C PRO A 525 6.10 -8.19 -5.63
N LEU A 526 7.03 -7.39 -5.10
CA LEU A 526 7.95 -7.79 -4.03
C LEU A 526 7.30 -7.82 -2.64
N SER A 527 6.10 -7.25 -2.47
CA SER A 527 5.30 -7.35 -1.25
C SER A 527 4.58 -8.70 -1.10
N TYR A 528 4.65 -9.52 -2.14
CA TYR A 528 4.16 -10.89 -2.17
C TYR A 528 5.32 -11.89 -2.07
N ARG A 529 5.01 -13.16 -1.83
CA ARG A 529 6.01 -14.23 -1.73
C ARG A 529 6.12 -15.01 -3.04
N GLY A 530 7.29 -14.99 -3.67
CA GLY A 530 7.65 -15.97 -4.70
C GLY A 530 7.67 -17.39 -4.12
N VAL A 531 7.21 -18.37 -4.89
CA VAL A 531 7.15 -19.77 -4.45
C VAL A 531 8.04 -20.59 -5.37
N LEU A 532 9.14 -21.10 -4.82
CA LEU A 532 10.00 -22.05 -5.54
C LEU A 532 9.29 -23.39 -5.75
N SER A 533 9.69 -24.11 -6.80
CA SER A 533 9.28 -25.49 -7.02
C SER A 533 9.63 -26.36 -5.81
N ILE A 534 8.81 -27.39 -5.54
CA ILE A 534 9.01 -28.26 -4.38
C ILE A 534 10.34 -29.04 -4.47
N PRO A 535 10.72 -29.61 -5.63
CA PRO A 535 12.01 -30.28 -5.77
C PRO A 535 13.21 -29.35 -5.52
N CYS A 536 13.15 -28.10 -6.00
CA CYS A 536 14.17 -27.08 -5.72
C CYS A 536 14.31 -26.78 -4.21
N LYS A 537 13.18 -26.66 -3.48
CA LYS A 537 13.20 -26.46 -2.02
C LYS A 537 13.82 -27.63 -1.26
N ILE A 538 13.58 -28.86 -1.71
CA ILE A 538 14.18 -30.06 -1.12
C ILE A 538 15.70 -30.02 -1.30
N PHE A 539 16.18 -29.72 -2.51
CA PHE A 539 17.61 -29.59 -2.77
C PHE A 539 18.25 -28.45 -1.95
N ALA A 540 17.62 -27.29 -1.91
CA ALA A 540 18.07 -26.14 -1.13
C ALA A 540 18.12 -26.43 0.38
N ASP A 541 17.17 -27.20 0.94
CA ASP A 541 17.19 -27.59 2.36
C ASP A 541 18.42 -28.46 2.68
N ILE A 542 18.75 -29.42 1.80
CA ILE A 542 19.93 -30.28 1.95
C ILE A 542 21.21 -29.44 1.93
N LEU A 543 21.37 -28.56 0.93
CA LEU A 543 22.52 -27.67 0.80
C LEU A 543 22.64 -26.71 2.00
N ASN A 544 21.54 -26.07 2.38
CA ASN A 544 21.51 -25.11 3.48
C ASN A 544 21.90 -25.77 4.81
N LYS A 545 21.50 -27.02 5.06
CA LYS A 545 21.91 -27.78 6.25
C LYS A 545 23.42 -28.02 6.28
N ARG A 546 24.01 -28.46 5.16
CA ARG A 546 25.45 -28.71 5.03
C ARG A 546 26.25 -27.41 5.16
N LEU A 547 25.83 -26.36 4.47
CA LEU A 547 26.46 -25.04 4.49
C LEU A 547 26.42 -24.41 5.88
N ASN A 548 25.28 -24.42 6.56
CA ASN A 548 25.21 -23.89 7.92
C ASN A 548 26.09 -24.67 8.90
N LYS A 549 26.21 -26.00 8.74
CA LYS A 549 27.11 -26.79 9.58
C LYS A 549 28.56 -26.31 9.39
N TRP A 550 29.02 -26.23 8.14
CA TRP A 550 30.37 -25.81 7.80
C TRP A 550 30.67 -24.35 8.18
N LEU A 551 29.77 -23.40 7.89
CA LEU A 551 29.93 -21.97 8.23
C LEU A 551 30.09 -21.75 9.73
N ASN A 552 29.43 -22.57 10.56
CA ASN A 552 29.56 -22.49 12.01
C ASN A 552 30.84 -23.17 12.51
N GLU A 553 31.20 -24.35 11.98
CA GLU A 553 32.44 -25.07 12.33
C GLU A 553 33.70 -24.26 11.95
N ASN A 554 33.59 -23.38 10.94
CA ASN A 554 34.69 -22.54 10.42
C ASN A 554 34.59 -21.05 10.81
N GLU A 555 33.66 -20.69 11.71
CA GLU A 555 33.51 -19.34 12.26
C GLU A 555 33.36 -18.18 11.23
N ILE A 556 32.65 -18.41 10.12
CA ILE A 556 32.55 -17.44 9.02
C ILE A 556 31.54 -16.30 9.28
N LEU A 557 30.44 -16.58 10.00
CA LEU A 557 29.29 -15.67 10.12
C LEU A 557 29.46 -14.55 11.16
N CYS A 558 28.78 -13.41 10.90
CA CYS A 558 28.77 -12.25 11.80
C CYS A 558 28.17 -12.51 13.14
N ASP A 559 28.48 -11.55 13.96
CA ASP A 559 28.25 -11.60 15.36
C ASP A 559 26.94 -10.95 15.79
N GLU A 560 26.64 -9.88 15.08
CA GLU A 560 25.44 -9.08 15.13
C GLU A 560 24.30 -9.72 14.29
N GLN A 561 24.61 -10.72 13.45
CA GLN A 561 23.63 -11.44 12.64
C GLN A 561 22.87 -12.45 13.51
N ASN A 562 21.76 -12.00 14.10
CA ASN A 562 20.91 -12.84 14.95
C ASN A 562 19.80 -13.58 14.17
N GLY A 563 19.41 -13.07 13.01
CA GLY A 563 18.38 -13.67 12.17
C GLY A 563 18.86 -14.98 11.53
N PHE A 564 17.98 -15.99 11.52
CA PHE A 564 18.17 -17.27 10.80
C PHE A 564 19.36 -18.14 11.24
N ARG A 565 19.95 -17.89 12.43
CA ARG A 565 21.03 -18.72 12.99
C ARG A 565 20.51 -19.73 14.00
N LYS A 566 21.02 -20.95 13.93
CA LYS A 566 20.68 -22.02 14.88
C LYS A 566 21.20 -21.64 16.28
N GLY A 567 20.33 -21.65 17.29
CA GLY A 567 20.68 -21.33 18.68
C GLY A 567 20.59 -19.84 19.06
N LEU A 568 20.66 -18.92 18.09
CA LEU A 568 20.28 -17.51 18.29
C LEU A 568 18.78 -17.40 18.02
N SER A 569 18.02 -17.20 19.08
CA SER A 569 16.54 -17.25 19.03
C SER A 569 15.94 -15.91 19.43
N LYS A 570 14.61 -15.81 19.40
CA LYS A 570 13.78 -14.76 20.03
C LYS A 570 14.11 -14.44 21.52
N ARG A 571 15.17 -15.03 22.09
CA ARG A 571 15.64 -14.85 23.47
C ARG A 571 16.65 -13.70 23.63
N SER A 572 17.26 -13.19 22.55
CA SER A 572 18.08 -11.96 22.60
C SER A 572 17.19 -10.75 22.90
N SER A 573 17.57 -9.92 23.86
CA SER A 573 16.76 -8.78 24.30
C SER A 573 16.85 -7.60 23.33
N ASN A 574 15.74 -7.30 22.65
CA ASN A 574 15.62 -6.08 21.83
C ASN A 574 15.92 -4.81 22.63
N LEU A 575 15.68 -4.83 23.95
CA LEU A 575 15.95 -3.72 24.84
C LEU A 575 17.46 -3.48 25.03
N ALA A 576 18.26 -4.55 25.15
CA ALA A 576 19.71 -4.45 25.21
C ALA A 576 20.30 -3.97 23.86
N ALA A 577 19.76 -4.49 22.75
CA ALA A 577 20.18 -4.03 21.42
C ALA A 577 19.88 -2.54 21.19
N ARG A 578 18.65 -2.08 21.48
CA ARG A 578 18.29 -0.65 21.38
C ARG A 578 19.14 0.21 22.29
N GLY A 579 19.41 -0.27 23.51
CA GLY A 579 20.25 0.41 24.49
C GLY A 579 21.68 0.62 24.01
N ASP A 580 22.33 -0.44 23.55
CA ASP A 580 23.72 -0.44 23.09
C ASP A 580 23.93 0.31 21.77
N MET A 581 22.88 0.47 20.96
CA MET A 581 22.92 1.23 19.71
C MET A 581 22.55 2.70 19.88
N GLY A 582 21.68 3.04 20.84
CA GLY A 582 21.18 4.40 21.04
C GLY A 582 19.94 4.75 20.23
N PHE A 583 19.19 3.75 19.74
CA PHE A 583 18.08 3.97 18.81
C PHE A 583 16.74 4.23 19.51
N LEU A 584 16.04 5.28 19.06
CA LEU A 584 14.62 5.54 19.35
C LEU A 584 13.72 4.72 18.43
N SER A 585 12.42 4.70 18.73
CA SER A 585 11.43 4.00 17.91
C SER A 585 11.25 4.67 16.54
N GLY A 586 11.08 3.86 15.49
CA GLY A 586 10.84 4.37 14.14
C GLY A 586 9.45 4.97 13.93
N ASP A 587 8.52 4.80 14.87
CA ASP A 587 7.15 5.33 14.78
C ASP A 587 6.98 6.71 15.44
N ALA A 588 8.07 7.34 15.91
CA ALA A 588 8.03 8.68 16.51
C ALA A 588 7.45 9.74 15.55
N LEU A 589 7.87 9.75 14.29
CA LEU A 589 7.37 10.70 13.27
C LEU A 589 5.88 10.50 12.98
N LEU A 590 5.41 9.24 12.93
CA LEU A 590 3.99 8.93 12.73
C LEU A 590 3.13 9.48 13.88
N LYS A 591 3.64 9.45 15.12
CA LYS A 591 2.93 10.00 16.28
C LYS A 591 2.78 11.52 16.18
N VAL A 592 3.78 12.23 15.63
CA VAL A 592 3.71 13.68 15.39
C VAL A 592 2.54 13.99 14.46
N GLU A 593 2.43 13.30 13.33
CA GLU A 593 1.34 13.51 12.36
C GLU A 593 -0.04 13.15 12.94
N VAL A 594 -0.11 12.09 13.76
CA VAL A 594 -1.33 11.75 14.49
C VAL A 594 -1.78 12.88 15.42
N PHE A 595 -0.85 13.55 16.11
CA PHE A 595 -1.17 14.69 16.97
C PHE A 595 -1.57 15.94 16.18
N LYS A 596 -0.95 16.22 15.03
CA LYS A 596 -1.37 17.30 14.12
C LYS A 596 -2.82 17.12 13.68
N LEU A 597 -3.18 15.92 13.19
CA LEU A 597 -4.55 15.62 12.78
C LEU A 597 -5.54 15.77 13.93
N TRP A 598 -5.16 15.33 15.13
CA TRP A 598 -6.02 15.44 16.32
C TRP A 598 -6.27 16.91 16.71
N ASN A 599 -5.24 17.76 16.69
CA ASN A 599 -5.40 19.20 16.88
C ASN A 599 -6.29 19.82 15.80
N ARG A 600 -6.11 19.48 14.52
CA ARG A 600 -6.97 19.97 13.43
C ARG A 600 -8.44 19.65 13.66
N LEU A 601 -8.76 18.40 13.98
CA LEU A 601 -10.13 17.98 14.30
C LEU A 601 -10.68 18.71 15.54
N LYS A 602 -9.79 19.12 16.45
CA LYS A 602 -10.14 19.90 17.63
C LYS A 602 -10.34 21.39 17.32
N CYS A 603 -9.64 21.98 16.37
CA CYS A 603 -9.86 23.37 15.97
C CYS A 603 -10.98 23.54 14.94
N ALA A 604 -11.46 22.46 14.32
CA ALA A 604 -12.56 22.49 13.35
C ALA A 604 -13.89 23.01 13.94
N ASN A 605 -14.74 23.61 13.09
CA ASN A 605 -16.02 24.20 13.49
C ASN A 605 -16.95 23.16 14.14
N THR A 606 -17.67 23.57 15.19
CA THR A 606 -18.69 22.78 15.89
C THR A 606 -19.82 22.27 15.01
N SER A 607 -20.14 22.94 13.89
CA SER A 607 -21.13 22.52 12.90
C SER A 607 -20.67 21.25 12.14
N ASN A 608 -19.36 21.12 11.91
CA ASN A 608 -18.73 20.06 11.13
C ASN A 608 -18.92 18.68 11.77
N ILE A 609 -19.36 17.70 10.98
CA ILE A 609 -19.58 16.34 11.47
C ILE A 609 -18.30 15.68 11.99
N CYS A 610 -17.13 15.99 11.42
CA CYS A 610 -15.84 15.49 11.89
C CYS A 610 -15.52 16.00 13.29
N LYS A 611 -15.76 17.29 13.59
CA LYS A 611 -15.60 17.88 14.93
C LYS A 611 -16.59 17.28 15.93
N LYS A 612 -17.85 17.07 15.52
CA LYS A 612 -18.89 16.42 16.34
C LYS A 612 -18.48 14.98 16.67
N VAL A 613 -18.02 14.22 15.68
CA VAL A 613 -17.53 12.85 15.85
C VAL A 613 -16.30 12.84 16.74
N HIS A 614 -15.32 13.70 16.52
CA HIS A 614 -14.12 13.85 17.35
C HIS A 614 -14.47 14.08 18.82
N THR A 615 -15.33 15.08 19.09
CA THR A 615 -15.77 15.45 20.45
C THR A 615 -16.44 14.27 21.17
N TRP A 616 -17.22 13.47 20.44
CA TRP A 616 -17.89 12.31 21.01
C TRP A 616 -16.98 11.08 21.11
N ALA A 617 -16.14 10.85 20.11
CA ALA A 617 -15.21 9.74 20.03
C ALA A 617 -14.22 9.80 21.20
N ILE A 618 -13.81 11.00 21.64
CA ILE A 618 -13.02 11.19 22.86
C ILE A 618 -13.66 10.51 24.09
N ARG A 619 -14.99 10.40 24.16
CA ARG A 619 -15.68 9.75 25.29
C ARG A 619 -15.70 8.22 25.20
N ARG A 620 -15.32 7.63 24.06
CA ARG A 620 -15.36 6.18 23.81
C ARG A 620 -13.96 5.57 23.89
N LYS A 621 -13.72 4.73 24.89
CA LYS A 621 -12.40 4.11 25.15
C LYS A 621 -11.77 3.36 23.96
N SER A 622 -12.59 2.85 23.04
CA SER A 622 -12.12 2.10 21.87
C SER A 622 -11.85 2.95 20.62
N SER A 623 -12.18 4.24 20.64
CA SER A 623 -12.07 5.12 19.47
C SER A 623 -10.61 5.47 19.17
N TRP A 624 -10.39 6.00 17.97
CA TRP A 624 -9.10 6.59 17.61
C TRP A 624 -8.80 7.80 18.51
N ASP A 625 -9.73 8.73 18.67
CA ASP A 625 -9.52 9.96 19.44
C ASP A 625 -9.18 9.71 20.91
N TYR A 626 -9.84 8.75 21.56
CA TYR A 626 -9.50 8.40 22.94
C TYR A 626 -8.10 7.79 23.01
N ARG A 627 -7.70 6.96 22.04
CA ARG A 627 -6.33 6.42 22.01
C ARG A 627 -5.30 7.50 21.79
N VAL A 628 -5.58 8.50 20.94
CA VAL A 628 -4.71 9.66 20.75
C VAL A 628 -4.65 10.50 22.03
N LEU A 629 -5.76 10.75 22.70
CA LEU A 629 -5.80 11.41 24.01
C LEU A 629 -4.94 10.66 25.05
N GLN A 630 -5.06 9.34 25.13
CA GLN A 630 -4.22 8.51 26.02
C GLN A 630 -2.75 8.59 25.63
N LEU A 631 -2.45 8.66 24.33
CA LEU A 631 -1.09 8.80 23.83
C LEU A 631 -0.51 10.17 24.18
N ALA A 632 -1.27 11.25 24.03
CA ALA A 632 -0.87 12.60 24.39
C ALA A 632 -0.58 12.71 25.90
N ARG A 633 -1.46 12.13 26.73
CA ARG A 633 -1.24 12.05 28.19
C ARG A 633 -0.02 11.19 28.55
N LYS A 634 0.18 10.07 27.86
CA LYS A 634 1.34 9.20 28.06
C LYS A 634 2.65 9.95 27.84
N TYR A 635 2.70 10.87 26.87
CA TYR A 635 3.85 11.72 26.59
C TYR A 635 3.81 13.07 27.32
N SER A 636 2.92 13.25 28.31
CA SER A 636 2.80 14.50 29.08
C SER A 636 2.56 15.75 28.23
N LEU A 637 1.92 15.61 27.07
CA LEU A 637 1.64 16.70 26.14
C LEU A 637 0.41 17.52 26.54
N ILE A 638 -0.50 16.91 27.31
CA ILE A 638 -1.74 17.51 27.80
C ILE A 638 -2.04 16.98 29.20
N GLN A 639 -2.71 17.79 30.00
CA GLN A 639 -3.24 17.40 31.31
C GLN A 639 -4.75 17.18 31.22
N ASN A 640 -5.46 18.16 30.66
CA ASN A 640 -6.90 18.13 30.46
C ASN A 640 -7.26 17.73 29.02
N VAL A 641 -8.52 17.33 28.83
CA VAL A 641 -9.05 17.00 27.49
C VAL A 641 -9.16 18.27 26.63
N GLU A 642 -9.30 19.43 27.28
CA GLU A 642 -9.47 20.74 26.66
C GLU A 642 -8.14 21.35 26.21
N ASP A 643 -7.00 20.87 26.71
CA ASP A 643 -5.67 21.38 26.32
C ASP A 643 -5.33 21.07 24.85
N GLU A 644 -4.79 22.06 24.15
CA GLU A 644 -4.23 21.89 22.81
C GLU A 644 -2.82 21.29 22.90
N ILE A 645 -2.47 20.39 21.98
CA ILE A 645 -1.12 19.82 21.94
C ILE A 645 -0.18 20.86 21.34
N ASN A 646 0.79 21.35 22.10
CA ASN A 646 1.82 22.21 21.52
C ASN A 646 2.77 21.37 20.65
N MET A 647 2.68 21.54 19.33
CA MET A 647 3.43 20.76 18.36
C MET A 647 4.95 20.93 18.50
N SER A 648 5.46 22.07 18.98
CA SER A 648 6.91 22.29 19.16
C SER A 648 7.53 21.35 20.21
N ASN A 649 6.74 20.89 21.18
CA ASN A 649 7.21 20.07 22.30
C ASN A 649 7.02 18.57 22.07
N VAL A 650 6.29 18.17 21.03
CA VAL A 650 5.88 16.77 20.80
C VAL A 650 7.08 15.85 20.65
N TRP A 651 8.05 16.25 19.83
CA TRP A 651 9.22 15.45 19.54
C TRP A 651 10.05 15.18 20.80
N ASP A 652 10.40 16.23 21.52
CA ASP A 652 11.22 16.14 22.73
C ASP A 652 10.54 15.34 23.84
N SER A 653 9.21 15.45 23.96
CA SER A 653 8.42 14.70 24.92
C SER A 653 8.41 13.19 24.59
N ILE A 654 8.26 12.81 23.32
CA ILE A 654 8.36 11.42 22.89
C ILE A 654 9.77 10.87 23.17
N GLN A 655 10.81 11.62 22.84
CA GLN A 655 12.19 11.18 23.08
C GLN A 655 12.46 10.95 24.57
N THR A 656 12.02 11.87 25.42
CA THR A 656 12.20 11.82 26.88
C THR A 656 11.48 10.60 27.45
N PHE A 657 10.21 10.41 27.10
CA PHE A 657 9.44 9.25 27.52
C PHE A 657 10.10 7.93 27.09
N GLU A 658 10.60 7.83 25.85
CA GLU A 658 11.21 6.58 25.38
C GLU A 658 12.52 6.25 26.12
N LYS A 659 13.31 7.27 26.46
CA LYS A 659 14.52 7.12 27.28
C LYS A 659 14.17 6.59 28.67
N GLU A 660 13.16 7.17 29.30
CA GLU A 660 12.68 6.78 30.63
C GLU A 660 12.04 5.38 30.62
N SER A 661 11.21 5.08 29.62
CA SER A 661 10.58 3.76 29.46
C SER A 661 11.61 2.67 29.25
N TRP A 662 12.63 2.93 28.41
CA TRP A 662 13.75 2.02 28.23
C TRP A 662 14.47 1.76 29.55
N HIS A 663 14.76 2.82 30.32
CA HIS A 663 15.35 2.69 31.64
C HIS A 663 14.44 1.83 32.52
N HIS A 664 13.19 2.24 32.76
CA HIS A 664 12.26 1.48 33.59
C HIS A 664 12.18 -0.01 33.21
N GLU A 665 12.04 -0.36 31.94
CA GLU A 665 12.00 -1.76 31.48
C GLU A 665 13.31 -2.51 31.74
N VAL A 666 14.45 -1.83 31.58
CA VAL A 666 15.75 -2.42 31.90
C VAL A 666 15.78 -2.74 33.39
N TRP A 667 15.35 -1.86 34.31
CA TRP A 667 15.34 -2.06 35.78
C TRP A 667 14.12 -2.81 36.36
N ASN A 668 13.14 -3.19 35.54
CA ASN A 668 11.92 -3.86 36.02
C ASN A 668 12.16 -5.33 36.37
N ASP A 669 12.18 -5.67 37.66
CA ASP A 669 12.40 -7.03 38.19
C ASP A 669 11.15 -7.88 38.40
N LYS A 670 9.96 -7.38 38.00
CA LYS A 670 8.67 -8.11 38.08
C LYS A 670 8.42 -8.79 39.44
N ASN A 671 8.74 -8.09 40.54
CA ASN A 671 8.56 -8.54 41.93
C ASN A 671 9.38 -9.77 42.35
N ASN A 672 10.37 -10.19 41.56
CA ASN A 672 11.35 -11.20 41.96
C ASN A 672 12.73 -10.55 42.03
N VAL A 673 13.42 -10.64 43.17
CA VAL A 673 14.82 -10.19 43.28
C VAL A 673 15.62 -10.88 42.17
N ASN A 674 16.22 -10.10 41.26
CA ASN A 674 16.94 -10.58 40.06
C ASN A 674 16.10 -11.31 38.99
N GLY A 675 14.79 -11.05 38.93
CA GLY A 675 13.85 -11.67 37.98
C GLY A 675 14.01 -11.21 36.52
N ASN A 676 14.71 -10.10 36.26
CA ASN A 676 14.96 -9.61 34.91
C ASN A 676 16.23 -10.23 34.30
N LYS A 677 16.11 -10.65 33.03
CA LYS A 677 17.22 -11.21 32.24
C LYS A 677 18.38 -10.24 32.02
N LEU A 678 18.14 -8.93 32.17
CA LEU A 678 19.11 -7.86 31.97
C LEU A 678 19.83 -7.42 33.24
N ARG A 679 19.71 -8.15 34.36
CA ARG A 679 20.39 -7.79 35.62
C ARG A 679 21.90 -7.57 35.48
N PHE A 680 22.56 -8.37 34.65
CA PHE A 680 23.99 -8.22 34.35
C PHE A 680 24.23 -6.99 33.46
N TYR A 681 23.38 -6.80 32.46
CA TYR A 681 23.43 -5.67 31.53
C TYR A 681 23.34 -4.29 32.24
N ARG A 682 22.52 -4.19 33.28
CA ARG A 682 22.36 -2.98 34.12
C ARG A 682 23.64 -2.53 34.82
N LEU A 683 24.57 -3.44 35.11
CA LEU A 683 25.78 -3.12 35.88
C LEU A 683 26.69 -2.13 35.14
N PHE A 684 26.57 -2.06 33.82
CA PHE A 684 27.45 -1.24 32.96
C PHE A 684 26.68 -0.43 31.92
N LYS A 685 25.34 -0.50 31.89
CA LYS A 685 24.51 0.30 30.99
C LYS A 685 23.41 0.98 31.79
N THR A 686 23.51 2.30 31.94
CA THR A 686 22.57 3.15 32.70
C THR A 686 21.74 4.08 31.82
N CYS A 687 22.24 4.46 30.64
CA CYS A 687 21.55 5.35 29.70
C CYS A 687 21.50 4.77 28.29
N ILE A 688 20.54 5.22 27.48
CA ILE A 688 20.50 4.87 26.04
C ILE A 688 21.64 5.61 25.32
N GLY A 689 22.35 4.91 24.43
CA GLY A 689 23.45 5.52 23.68
C GLY A 689 24.43 4.49 23.15
N THR A 690 25.07 4.78 22.02
CA THR A 690 25.97 3.82 21.37
C THR A 690 27.14 3.44 22.29
N GLN A 691 27.39 2.14 22.51
CA GLN A 691 28.44 1.70 23.43
C GLN A 691 29.85 1.69 22.81
N PRO A 692 30.90 1.90 23.64
CA PRO A 692 32.28 1.90 23.16
C PRO A 692 32.70 0.60 22.48
N TYR A 693 32.34 -0.58 23.02
CA TYR A 693 32.75 -1.86 22.42
C TYR A 693 32.22 -2.06 20.99
N VAL A 694 31.06 -1.45 20.67
CA VAL A 694 30.50 -1.46 19.31
C VAL A 694 31.46 -0.76 18.35
N LYS A 695 32.08 0.33 18.80
CA LYS A 695 33.00 1.17 18.02
C LYS A 695 34.47 0.69 18.10
N VAL A 696 34.91 0.13 19.22
CA VAL A 696 36.33 -0.11 19.55
C VAL A 696 36.79 -1.55 19.27
N VAL A 697 35.91 -2.56 19.45
CA VAL A 697 36.32 -3.96 19.31
C VAL A 697 36.30 -4.36 17.84
N ASN A 698 37.44 -4.30 17.18
CA ASN A 698 37.53 -4.60 15.75
C ASN A 698 37.25 -6.07 15.42
N ASN A 699 37.69 -7.01 16.29
CA ASN A 699 37.46 -8.44 16.09
C ASN A 699 35.97 -8.77 16.22
N ARG A 700 35.41 -9.27 15.12
CA ARG A 700 34.01 -9.64 15.01
C ARG A 700 33.60 -10.64 16.07
N CYS A 701 34.18 -11.86 16.09
CA CYS A 701 33.91 -12.95 17.05
C CYS A 701 33.91 -12.47 18.51
N HIS A 702 34.84 -11.59 18.86
CA HIS A 702 34.92 -11.01 20.19
C HIS A 702 33.74 -10.07 20.47
N ARG A 703 33.28 -9.30 19.48
CA ARG A 703 32.14 -8.39 19.60
C ARG A 703 30.79 -9.11 19.77
N ARG A 704 30.47 -10.28 19.15
CA ARG A 704 29.27 -11.09 19.55
C ARG A 704 29.46 -11.69 20.88
N ILE A 705 30.63 -12.25 21.16
CA ILE A 705 30.82 -12.89 22.46
C ILE A 705 30.57 -11.84 23.54
N LEU A 706 31.11 -10.63 23.40
CA LEU A 706 30.83 -9.50 24.27
C LEU A 706 29.36 -9.06 24.25
N SER A 707 28.72 -8.95 23.08
CA SER A 707 27.31 -8.54 22.98
C SER A 707 26.37 -9.57 23.61
N LEU A 708 26.56 -10.87 23.33
CA LEU A 708 25.82 -11.98 23.92
C LEU A 708 26.10 -12.11 25.42
N PHE A 709 27.34 -11.89 25.84
CA PHE A 709 27.72 -11.87 27.24
C PHE A 709 27.01 -10.72 27.96
N ARG A 710 27.10 -9.49 27.42
CA ARG A 710 26.44 -8.31 27.97
C ARG A 710 24.93 -8.47 28.02
N ALA A 711 24.31 -9.05 27.00
CA ALA A 711 22.88 -9.31 26.92
C ALA A 711 22.43 -10.59 27.65
N GLY A 712 23.33 -11.30 28.37
CA GLY A 712 22.99 -12.52 29.13
C GLY A 712 22.48 -13.68 28.27
N SER A 713 22.88 -13.73 27.00
CA SER A 713 22.41 -14.70 25.99
C SER A 713 23.44 -15.79 25.67
N LEU A 714 24.64 -15.72 26.27
CA LEU A 714 25.70 -16.70 26.10
C LEU A 714 25.41 -17.98 26.93
N GLN A 715 25.63 -19.16 26.37
CA GLN A 715 25.33 -20.45 27.02
C GLN A 715 26.41 -20.89 28.03
N LEU A 716 26.84 -20.00 28.93
CA LEU A 716 27.78 -20.36 29.99
C LEU A 716 27.06 -21.14 31.09
N LYS A 717 27.71 -22.11 31.75
CA LYS A 717 27.10 -22.88 32.85
C LYS A 717 26.57 -21.99 33.99
N VAL A 718 27.26 -20.88 34.26
CA VAL A 718 26.84 -19.83 35.22
C VAL A 718 25.61 -19.04 34.76
N GLU A 719 25.33 -19.04 33.44
CA GLU A 719 24.14 -18.44 32.81
C GLU A 719 22.99 -19.47 32.68
N THR A 720 23.29 -20.74 32.39
CA THR A 720 22.28 -21.80 32.22
C THR A 720 21.76 -22.35 33.55
N GLY A 721 22.59 -22.38 34.61
CA GLY A 721 22.17 -22.71 35.97
C GLY A 721 21.10 -21.75 36.54
N ARG A 722 20.92 -20.58 35.91
CA ARG A 722 19.90 -19.57 36.24
C ARG A 722 18.48 -19.98 35.83
N TYR A 723 18.35 -20.99 34.98
CA TYR A 723 17.07 -21.46 34.42
C TYR A 723 16.70 -22.88 34.86
N ALA A 724 17.60 -23.59 35.55
CA ALA A 724 17.30 -24.87 36.14
C ALA A 724 16.55 -24.64 37.46
N ARG A 725 15.28 -25.06 37.54
CA ARG A 725 14.69 -25.33 38.86
C ARG A 725 15.43 -26.55 39.41
N PRO A 726 16.08 -26.48 40.59
CA PRO A 726 16.59 -27.70 41.19
C PRO A 726 15.38 -28.61 41.41
N ALA A 727 15.39 -29.80 40.79
CA ALA A 727 14.64 -30.91 41.36
C ALA A 727 15.23 -31.13 42.77
N GLU A 728 14.38 -31.49 43.73
CA GLU A 728 14.69 -31.76 45.13
C GLU A 728 16.08 -32.40 45.39
N PRO A 729 16.68 -32.16 46.57
CA PRO A 729 18.09 -32.45 46.84
C PRO A 729 18.37 -33.96 46.85
N GLY A 730 18.63 -34.53 45.68
CA GLY A 730 19.29 -35.82 45.53
C GLY A 730 20.76 -35.65 45.86
N PHE A 731 21.20 -36.29 46.95
CA PHE A 731 22.57 -36.42 47.41
C PHE A 731 23.59 -36.52 46.26
N TRP A 732 24.45 -35.50 46.13
CA TRP A 732 25.60 -35.54 45.25
C TRP A 732 26.67 -36.44 45.86
N LYS A 733 26.76 -37.70 45.40
CA LYS A 733 27.98 -38.51 45.57
C LYS A 733 29.04 -37.98 44.61
N TRP A 734 30.01 -37.27 45.16
CA TRP A 734 31.29 -37.02 44.49
C TRP A 734 32.01 -38.37 44.33
N SER A 735 32.38 -38.72 43.10
CA SER A 735 33.47 -39.66 42.87
C SER A 735 34.53 -38.90 42.08
N PHE A 736 35.66 -38.66 42.77
CA PHE A 736 36.91 -38.28 42.15
C PHE A 736 37.43 -39.46 41.34
N LEU A 737 37.78 -39.20 40.07
CA LEU A 737 39.04 -39.56 39.42
C LEU A 737 39.12 -38.86 38.06
#